data_AF-A0A7R9QB61-F1
#
_entry.id   AF-A0A7R9QB61-F1
#
_cell.length_a   1.000
_cell.length_b   1.000
_cell.length_c   1.000
_cell.angle_alpha   90.00
_cell.angle_beta   90.00
_cell.angle_gamma   90.00
#
_symmetry.space_group_name_H-M   'P 1'
#
loop_
_entity.id
_entity.type
_entity.pdbx_description
1 polymer ?
#
loop_
_entity_poly.entity_id
_entity_poly.type
_entity_poly.pdbx_seq_one_letter_code
_entity_poly.pdbx_strand_id
1 'polypeptide(L)'
;MQQWARFAILGAMLVTAYLLILAWQKDYGHDNTSKAATPQAVVAHDVSADLPKGQATAATSDVPQANIAAAQQNTAAPATANQQLISVQTDLYHLWISPKGGDIVRIELLNHDKSKDSDQPFVMLESDAKRTYVAQSGLIGLNGPDSKPDRPNYAFEKTAYTIADAKAAKDKDGKTSQVLAVPMVFKTADGVEIIKTFTFKQGQYPIDVSYQVVNRSAQNWQGQMFGQIKRDNSDDPGKTSQGIFTLGTYLGGAWGTPDEHYNKLKFANFTDEKLNTEAKGGWVAIVQHYFVSAWMPGHFGGQEYTAKLESRKSADGMNIIGFTSPTINVPAGKAMSIDATFYSGPKIQSELKDLAVGLNQTVDYGWLWPIAKLLFAGLQFFHNLVGNWGWSIILLTVLVKLILWPLSSKSYRSMAKMRVIAPEMQRMKEEFGEDRMRFSQEMMALYKREQVNPLAGCLPLLLQMPIFLALYWVLMESVELRHAPWMLWIQDLSAMDPWFILPLIMGVTMFVQQMLNPQPTDPMQAKVFKIMPIMFTVFMLFFPSGLVLYWIVNNSITILQQWFINKNVAKAKVASEVMSNPVSQTTIAAIATPPGRGGVGVIRLSGPKAYAIAQALTQKALPQARFAGFRQFFDEKGEVMDEGLAICFPNPNSFTGEDVVELQGHGGPVIQNALLARLFELGAIAAKAGEFSMRAFENGKMDLVQAEAIADLIDATSQAAARSAVRSLQGAFSNKVNTVLEKLIHLRLHVEAAIDFPEEEIDFLADGKILHLLEDVQASVSAVQHSARQGQLLREGLQVVIAGKPNAGKSSLLNALAGNDRAIVTDIAGTTRDVLHEKITLNGLPITLTDTAGLRETGDVVEKEGIRRAIKEIEQADLLLLVYDLSQGENPLALAQRYFEDHLETKRLMLIGNKCDLTAQSPELSDFQGFRHISVSAKQEMGVQALIDAITAHAGFHPEEDTFIARTRHLDAMKRTQHYLTEAHEQLEVYHAGELVAESLRLAQNALAEITGDFSADDLLGVIFGSFCIGK
;
A
#
# COMPACT_ATOMS: atom_id res chain seq x y z
N MET A 1 5.13 -24.37 0.46
CA MET A 1 4.03 -24.48 -0.54
C MET A 1 2.74 -25.11 0.00
N GLN A 2 2.79 -26.27 0.69
CA GLN A 2 1.56 -26.96 1.15
C GLN A 2 0.65 -26.14 2.10
N GLN A 3 1.19 -25.29 2.97
CA GLN A 3 0.36 -24.43 3.85
C GLN A 3 -0.35 -23.32 3.08
N TRP A 4 0.32 -22.71 2.09
CA TRP A 4 -0.27 -21.71 1.21
C TRP A 4 -1.35 -22.32 0.31
N ALA A 5 -1.14 -23.54 -0.19
CA ALA A 5 -2.16 -24.27 -0.93
C ALA A 5 -3.40 -24.56 -0.05
N ARG A 6 -3.22 -24.91 1.23
CA ARG A 6 -4.34 -25.11 2.18
C ARG A 6 -5.13 -23.82 2.44
N PHE A 7 -4.47 -22.68 2.60
CA PHE A 7 -5.15 -21.39 2.76
C PHE A 7 -5.86 -20.94 1.48
N ALA A 8 -5.25 -21.16 0.31
CA ALA A 8 -5.89 -20.89 -0.98
C ALA A 8 -7.12 -21.78 -1.21
N ILE A 9 -7.03 -23.06 -0.86
CA ILE A 9 -8.15 -24.01 -0.93
C ILE A 9 -9.26 -23.65 0.08
N LEU A 10 -8.91 -23.24 1.30
CA LEU A 10 -9.88 -22.77 2.29
C LEU A 10 -10.55 -21.46 1.85
N GLY A 11 -9.80 -20.53 1.26
CA GLY A 11 -10.33 -19.30 0.68
C GLY A 11 -11.26 -19.58 -0.49
N ALA A 12 -10.86 -20.48 -1.40
CA ALA A 12 -11.69 -20.92 -2.51
C ALA A 12 -12.96 -21.63 -2.00
N MET A 13 -12.87 -22.50 -1.00
CA MET A 13 -14.04 -23.13 -0.39
C MET A 13 -14.99 -22.12 0.28
N LEU A 14 -14.47 -21.08 0.92
CA LEU A 14 -15.27 -20.00 1.50
C LEU A 14 -15.99 -19.17 0.44
N VAL A 15 -15.28 -18.82 -0.64
CA VAL A 15 -15.87 -18.12 -1.80
C VAL A 15 -16.94 -19.00 -2.46
N THR A 16 -16.67 -20.28 -2.68
CA THR A 16 -17.65 -21.21 -3.28
C THR A 16 -18.84 -21.45 -2.36
N ALA A 17 -18.63 -21.59 -1.04
CA ALA A 17 -19.72 -21.70 -0.07
C ALA A 17 -20.56 -20.43 -0.03
N TYR A 18 -19.93 -19.25 -0.13
CA TYR A 18 -20.64 -17.98 -0.19
C TYR A 18 -21.39 -17.78 -1.51
N LEU A 19 -20.80 -18.16 -2.66
CA LEU A 19 -21.48 -18.17 -3.95
C LEU A 19 -22.64 -19.17 -3.97
N LEU A 20 -22.51 -20.31 -3.30
CA LEU A 20 -23.61 -21.26 -3.11
C LEU A 20 -24.69 -20.69 -2.20
N ILE A 21 -24.35 -19.92 -1.17
CA ILE A 21 -25.33 -19.21 -0.33
C ILE A 21 -26.01 -18.10 -1.12
N LEU A 22 -25.30 -17.34 -1.96
CA LEU A 22 -25.89 -16.33 -2.85
C LEU A 22 -26.77 -16.96 -3.92
N ALA A 23 -26.34 -18.08 -4.50
CA ALA A 23 -27.15 -18.87 -5.44
C ALA A 23 -28.38 -19.44 -4.72
N TRP A 24 -28.21 -19.99 -3.52
CA TRP A 24 -29.31 -20.46 -2.69
C TRP A 24 -30.25 -19.33 -2.27
N GLN A 25 -29.74 -18.13 -1.98
CA GLN A 25 -30.54 -16.96 -1.67
C GLN A 25 -31.20 -16.37 -2.93
N LYS A 26 -30.65 -16.62 -4.13
CA LYS A 26 -31.29 -16.28 -5.40
C LYS A 26 -32.36 -17.30 -5.81
N ASP A 27 -32.13 -18.58 -5.51
CA ASP A 27 -33.01 -19.70 -5.87
C ASP A 27 -34.11 -19.92 -4.81
N TYR A 28 -33.86 -19.56 -3.54
CA TYR A 28 -34.76 -19.79 -2.40
C TYR A 28 -34.99 -18.55 -1.52
N GLY A 29 -34.26 -17.44 -1.73
CA GLY A 29 -34.54 -16.16 -1.07
C GLY A 29 -35.58 -15.37 -1.86
N HIS A 30 -36.81 -15.48 -1.38
CA HIS A 30 -38.05 -14.95 -1.95
C HIS A 30 -38.57 -15.69 -3.19
N ASP A 31 -39.72 -16.35 -2.98
CA ASP A 31 -40.69 -16.72 -4.00
C ASP A 31 -41.03 -15.52 -4.89
N ASN A 32 -40.24 -15.31 -5.94
CA ASN A 32 -40.69 -14.67 -7.16
C ASN A 32 -41.12 -15.76 -8.14
N THR A 33 -42.21 -16.46 -7.79
CA THR A 33 -43.07 -16.97 -8.85
C THR A 33 -43.78 -15.76 -9.45
N SER A 34 -43.23 -15.31 -10.57
CA SER A 34 -43.89 -14.45 -11.54
C SER A 34 -45.28 -15.01 -11.89
N LYS A 35 -46.31 -14.48 -11.22
CA LYS A 35 -47.64 -14.32 -11.80
C LYS A 35 -47.84 -12.83 -12.01
N ALA A 36 -48.02 -12.45 -13.26
CA ALA A 36 -48.48 -11.12 -13.64
C ALA A 36 -49.69 -10.75 -12.78
N ALA A 37 -49.50 -9.81 -11.85
CA ALA A 37 -50.58 -9.25 -11.06
C ALA A 37 -51.13 -8.06 -11.83
N THR A 38 -52.30 -8.26 -12.44
CA THR A 38 -53.28 -7.21 -12.77
C THR A 38 -53.38 -6.21 -11.61
N PRO A 39 -53.62 -4.90 -11.84
CA PRO A 39 -53.73 -3.91 -10.77
C PRO A 39 -54.87 -4.34 -9.83
N GLN A 40 -54.54 -4.79 -8.63
CA GLN A 40 -55.54 -5.05 -7.60
C GLN A 40 -56.03 -3.69 -7.07
N ALA A 41 -57.35 -3.54 -7.02
CA ALA A 41 -58.00 -2.37 -6.45
C ALA A 41 -57.49 -2.12 -5.02
N VAL A 42 -57.23 -0.85 -4.67
CA VAL A 42 -56.90 -0.42 -3.32
C VAL A 42 -58.12 -0.68 -2.43
N VAL A 43 -58.14 -1.80 -1.70
CA VAL A 43 -59.19 -2.12 -0.73
C VAL A 43 -58.71 -1.65 0.64
N ALA A 44 -59.28 -0.55 1.13
CA ALA A 44 -59.03 -0.10 2.50
C ALA A 44 -59.78 -1.01 3.50
N HIS A 45 -59.10 -1.49 4.53
CA HIS A 45 -59.77 -2.01 5.73
C HIS A 45 -60.14 -0.85 6.65
N ASP A 46 -61.38 -0.85 7.14
CA ASP A 46 -61.92 0.19 8.03
C ASP A 46 -61.14 0.13 9.35
N VAL A 47 -60.23 1.09 9.58
CA VAL A 47 -59.29 1.17 10.72
C VAL A 47 -59.99 1.36 12.09
N SER A 48 -61.32 1.23 12.13
CA SER A 48 -62.17 1.46 13.31
C SER A 48 -63.06 0.27 13.67
N ALA A 49 -62.87 -0.92 13.08
CA ALA A 49 -63.84 -2.02 13.19
C ALA A 49 -63.35 -3.33 13.85
N ASP A 50 -62.21 -3.36 14.54
CA ASP A 50 -61.74 -4.58 15.22
C ASP A 50 -62.04 -4.55 16.74
N LEU A 51 -63.16 -5.17 17.12
CA LEU A 51 -63.47 -5.53 18.51
C LEU A 51 -63.61 -7.06 18.65
N PRO A 52 -62.79 -7.71 19.51
CA PRO A 52 -63.11 -9.04 20.03
C PRO A 52 -64.28 -8.94 21.02
N LYS A 53 -65.25 -9.84 20.92
CA LYS A 53 -66.26 -10.05 21.96
C LYS A 53 -65.58 -10.58 23.23
N GLY A 54 -65.59 -9.78 24.31
CA GLY A 54 -65.45 -10.30 25.68
C GLY A 54 -64.52 -9.53 26.61
N GLN A 55 -65.12 -9.05 27.70
CA GLN A 55 -64.54 -8.55 28.95
C GLN A 55 -64.00 -7.11 28.98
N ALA A 56 -64.43 -6.44 30.05
CA ALA A 56 -64.35 -5.01 30.28
C ALA A 56 -62.97 -4.56 30.77
N THR A 57 -62.40 -3.54 30.13
CA THR A 57 -61.56 -2.49 30.73
C THR A 57 -61.40 -1.34 29.72
N ALA A 58 -61.23 -0.13 30.24
CA ALA A 58 -61.38 1.15 29.54
C ALA A 58 -60.34 1.44 28.44
N ALA A 59 -60.72 2.37 27.55
CA ALA A 59 -59.99 3.03 26.44
C ALA A 59 -59.89 2.24 25.12
N THR A 60 -60.95 2.28 24.31
CA THR A 60 -61.03 1.60 22.99
C THR A 60 -61.16 2.58 21.81
N SER A 61 -60.34 3.64 21.74
CA SER A 61 -60.34 4.55 20.59
C SER A 61 -58.94 5.02 20.21
N ASP A 62 -58.60 4.89 18.93
CA ASP A 62 -57.32 5.30 18.34
C ASP A 62 -57.22 6.81 18.08
N VAL A 63 -58.32 7.54 18.24
CA VAL A 63 -58.42 9.00 18.07
C VAL A 63 -58.31 9.68 19.45
N PRO A 64 -57.62 10.83 19.59
CA PRO A 64 -57.48 11.49 20.89
C PRO A 64 -58.87 11.91 21.41
N GLN A 65 -59.20 11.54 22.64
CA GLN A 65 -60.45 11.98 23.28
C GLN A 65 -60.18 13.24 24.09
N ALA A 66 -60.96 14.29 23.84
CA ALA A 66 -60.99 15.46 24.72
C ALA A 66 -61.53 15.03 26.09
N ASN A 67 -60.92 15.53 27.18
CA ASN A 67 -61.26 15.17 28.55
C ASN A 67 -62.67 15.70 28.91
N ILE A 68 -63.71 14.96 28.56
CA ILE A 68 -65.11 15.32 28.81
C ILE A 68 -65.75 14.18 29.59
N ALA A 69 -66.24 14.48 30.79
CA ALA A 69 -67.06 13.55 31.56
C ALA A 69 -68.47 13.49 30.95
N ALA A 70 -68.88 12.36 30.37
CA ALA A 70 -70.28 12.16 29.95
C ALA A 70 -70.72 10.69 29.86
N ALA A 71 -72.01 10.51 30.19
CA ALA A 71 -72.76 9.27 30.41
C ALA A 71 -73.12 8.47 29.15
N GLN A 72 -73.35 7.17 29.35
CA GLN A 72 -73.62 6.15 28.33
C GLN A 72 -75.08 6.12 27.85
N GLN A 73 -75.27 6.01 26.53
CA GLN A 73 -76.44 5.35 25.93
C GLN A 73 -76.02 4.57 24.67
N ASN A 74 -76.35 3.28 24.68
CA ASN A 74 -76.08 2.31 23.62
C ASN A 74 -77.16 2.34 22.54
N THR A 75 -76.77 2.26 21.26
CA THR A 75 -77.57 1.58 20.23
C THR A 75 -76.65 1.10 19.10
N ALA A 76 -76.86 -0.14 18.65
CA ALA A 76 -76.02 -0.87 17.71
C ALA A 76 -76.59 -0.81 16.28
N ALA A 77 -75.72 -0.80 15.25
CA ALA A 77 -76.04 -1.10 13.84
C ALA A 77 -74.73 -1.39 13.03
N PRO A 78 -74.76 -1.86 11.76
CA PRO A 78 -74.08 -3.09 11.31
C PRO A 78 -72.98 -2.88 10.22
N ALA A 79 -72.49 -4.01 9.69
CA ALA A 79 -71.28 -4.27 8.91
C ALA A 79 -71.07 -3.57 7.54
N THR A 80 -69.76 -3.33 7.28
CA THR A 80 -68.96 -3.23 6.04
C THR A 80 -69.60 -2.77 4.73
N ALA A 81 -69.30 -1.52 4.33
CA ALA A 81 -69.47 -1.00 2.98
C ALA A 81 -68.10 -0.83 2.29
N ASN A 82 -67.98 -1.25 1.02
CA ASN A 82 -66.87 -0.89 0.13
C ASN A 82 -66.82 0.64 0.00
N GLN A 83 -65.87 1.29 0.68
CA GLN A 83 -65.75 2.75 0.66
C GLN A 83 -64.96 3.20 -0.58
N GLN A 84 -65.59 4.06 -1.38
CA GLN A 84 -64.98 4.67 -2.57
C GLN A 84 -63.99 5.76 -2.13
N LEU A 85 -62.69 5.55 -2.36
CA LEU A 85 -61.62 6.50 -2.00
C LEU A 85 -61.53 7.67 -3.00
N ILE A 86 -61.06 8.82 -2.54
CA ILE A 86 -60.75 9.99 -3.37
C ILE A 86 -59.28 9.90 -3.79
N SER A 87 -59.01 9.79 -5.09
CA SER A 87 -57.66 9.78 -5.65
C SER A 87 -57.20 11.20 -5.97
N VAL A 88 -55.98 11.57 -5.57
CA VAL A 88 -55.36 12.86 -5.91
C VAL A 88 -53.99 12.61 -6.52
N GLN A 89 -53.77 13.12 -7.73
CA GLN A 89 -52.52 12.98 -8.45
C GLN A 89 -51.91 14.35 -8.78
N THR A 90 -50.74 14.64 -8.22
CA THR A 90 -49.93 15.82 -8.52
C THR A 90 -48.73 15.41 -9.39
N ASP A 91 -47.76 16.30 -9.55
CA ASP A 91 -46.47 15.98 -10.17
C ASP A 91 -45.54 15.17 -9.26
N LEU A 92 -45.75 15.20 -7.93
CA LEU A 92 -44.92 14.50 -6.95
C LEU A 92 -45.64 13.35 -6.23
N TYR A 93 -46.97 13.42 -6.10
CA TYR A 93 -47.78 12.47 -5.37
C TYR A 93 -48.80 11.76 -6.24
N HIS A 94 -49.03 10.49 -5.93
CA HIS A 94 -50.32 9.86 -6.13
C HIS A 94 -50.82 9.34 -4.78
N LEU A 95 -51.93 9.90 -4.27
CA LEU A 95 -52.44 9.58 -2.95
C LEU A 95 -53.95 9.32 -2.94
N TRP A 96 -54.39 8.64 -1.89
CA TRP A 96 -55.79 8.28 -1.66
C TRP A 96 -56.27 8.76 -0.30
N ILE A 97 -57.42 9.43 -0.30
CA ILE A 97 -58.08 9.97 0.88
C ILE A 97 -59.37 9.19 1.12
N SER A 98 -59.58 8.75 2.36
CA SER A 98 -60.84 8.14 2.78
C SER A 98 -61.90 9.23 3.01
N PRO A 99 -63.11 9.14 2.45
CA PRO A 99 -64.18 10.08 2.74
C PRO A 99 -64.66 10.01 4.20
N LYS A 100 -64.40 8.90 4.90
CA LYS A 100 -64.65 8.74 6.33
C LYS A 100 -63.48 9.34 7.12
N GLY A 101 -63.74 10.42 7.85
CA GLY A 101 -62.75 11.22 8.59
C GLY A 101 -61.85 12.11 7.71
N GLY A 102 -61.69 11.78 6.42
CA GLY A 102 -60.75 12.47 5.55
C GLY A 102 -59.31 12.02 5.79
N ASP A 103 -59.04 10.75 6.12
CA ASP A 103 -57.68 10.28 6.40
C ASP A 103 -56.92 9.97 5.11
N ILE A 104 -55.61 10.24 5.08
CA ILE A 104 -54.74 9.82 3.98
C ILE A 104 -54.28 8.39 4.25
N VAL A 105 -54.79 7.46 3.44
CA VAL A 105 -54.61 6.01 3.65
C VAL A 105 -53.53 5.41 2.76
N ARG A 106 -53.12 6.11 1.70
CA ARG A 106 -52.03 5.70 0.82
C ARG A 106 -51.38 6.92 0.15
N ILE A 107 -50.05 6.93 0.07
CA ILE A 107 -49.25 7.93 -0.65
C ILE A 107 -48.15 7.20 -1.43
N GLU A 108 -48.05 7.49 -2.72
CA GLU A 108 -46.98 7.07 -3.61
C GLU A 108 -46.18 8.30 -4.06
N LEU A 109 -44.85 8.21 -4.00
CA LEU A 109 -43.93 9.27 -4.39
C LEU A 109 -43.52 9.05 -5.86
N LEU A 110 -44.04 9.86 -6.77
CA LEU A 110 -43.89 9.64 -8.21
C LEU A 110 -42.47 9.86 -8.73
N ASN A 111 -41.66 10.66 -8.04
CA ASN A 111 -40.26 10.94 -8.41
C ASN A 111 -39.25 10.03 -7.69
N HIS A 112 -39.72 9.00 -6.98
CA HIS A 112 -38.86 8.10 -6.24
C HIS A 112 -39.28 6.66 -6.48
N ASP A 113 -38.44 5.90 -7.17
CA ASP A 113 -38.73 4.49 -7.45
C ASP A 113 -38.67 3.63 -6.19
N LYS A 114 -39.47 2.55 -6.17
CA LYS A 114 -39.45 1.55 -5.10
C LYS A 114 -38.07 0.92 -4.95
N SER A 115 -37.47 0.56 -6.06
CA SER A 115 -36.08 0.11 -6.19
C SER A 115 -35.55 0.57 -7.54
N LYS A 116 -34.24 0.65 -7.70
CA LYS A 116 -33.61 1.25 -8.87
C LYS A 116 -34.04 0.72 -10.25
N ASP A 117 -34.30 -0.59 -10.36
CA ASP A 117 -34.73 -1.20 -11.62
C ASP A 117 -36.27 -1.43 -11.67
N SER A 118 -37.03 -0.69 -10.86
CA SER A 118 -38.49 -0.82 -10.77
C SER A 118 -39.18 0.41 -11.33
N ASP A 119 -40.12 0.20 -12.26
CA ASP A 119 -41.00 1.25 -12.78
C ASP A 119 -42.15 1.62 -11.81
N GLN A 120 -42.06 1.20 -10.54
CA GLN A 120 -43.12 1.39 -9.54
C GLN A 120 -42.68 2.48 -8.56
N PRO A 121 -43.56 3.46 -8.24
CA PRO A 121 -43.23 4.50 -7.29
C PRO A 121 -43.09 3.94 -5.87
N PHE A 122 -42.32 4.63 -5.04
CA PHE A 122 -42.13 4.29 -3.64
C PHE A 122 -43.42 4.58 -2.86
N VAL A 123 -43.94 3.55 -2.20
CA VAL A 123 -45.16 3.65 -1.38
C VAL A 123 -44.80 4.12 0.02
N MET A 124 -45.04 5.40 0.29
CA MET A 124 -44.74 6.05 1.55
C MET A 124 -45.74 5.67 2.63
N LEU A 125 -47.04 5.91 2.39
CA LEU A 125 -48.14 5.52 3.27
C LEU A 125 -48.92 4.37 2.63
N GLU A 126 -49.36 3.40 3.42
CA GLU A 126 -50.29 2.36 2.99
C GLU A 126 -51.05 1.78 4.17
N SER A 127 -52.24 1.26 3.91
CA SER A 127 -53.12 0.65 4.89
C SER A 127 -53.60 -0.69 4.35
N ASP A 128 -52.73 -1.69 4.39
CA ASP A 128 -53.02 -3.05 3.91
C ASP A 128 -52.60 -4.12 4.93
N ALA A 129 -52.72 -5.40 4.55
CA ALA A 129 -52.35 -6.53 5.42
C ALA A 129 -50.84 -6.63 5.70
N LYS A 130 -49.98 -5.98 4.89
CA LYS A 130 -48.53 -6.01 5.07
C LYS A 130 -48.08 -4.91 6.02
N ARG A 131 -48.71 -3.74 5.93
CA ARG A 131 -48.31 -2.57 6.70
C ARG A 131 -49.46 -1.60 6.90
N THR A 132 -49.55 -1.07 8.12
CA THR A 132 -50.37 0.10 8.43
C THR A 132 -49.48 1.29 8.71
N TYR A 133 -49.54 2.28 7.83
CA TYR A 133 -48.91 3.58 7.98
C TYR A 133 -49.80 4.65 7.34
N VAL A 134 -50.56 5.37 8.18
CA VAL A 134 -51.59 6.31 7.74
C VAL A 134 -51.46 7.65 8.46
N ALA A 135 -51.93 8.71 7.81
CA ALA A 135 -52.00 10.05 8.38
C ALA A 135 -53.47 10.46 8.57
N GLN A 136 -53.81 10.77 9.81
CA GLN A 136 -55.19 11.05 10.23
C GLN A 136 -55.28 12.49 10.71
N SER A 137 -56.41 13.12 10.41
CA SER A 137 -56.74 14.46 10.95
C SER A 137 -58.23 14.63 11.08
N GLY A 138 -58.66 15.43 12.06
CA GLY A 138 -60.07 15.62 12.38
C GLY A 138 -60.31 16.75 13.37
N LEU A 139 -61.58 16.93 13.72
CA LEU A 139 -62.06 17.84 14.76
C LEU A 139 -62.68 17.01 15.90
N ILE A 140 -61.98 16.97 17.03
CA ILE A 140 -62.43 16.36 18.30
C ILE A 140 -62.94 17.44 19.26
N GLY A 141 -63.25 17.09 20.52
CA GLY A 141 -63.85 18.00 21.49
C GLY A 141 -65.37 17.84 21.62
N LEU A 142 -66.00 18.76 22.35
CA LEU A 142 -67.40 18.68 22.77
C LEU A 142 -68.37 18.55 21.59
N ASN A 143 -68.14 19.33 20.54
CA ASN A 143 -68.95 19.35 19.32
C ASN A 143 -68.17 18.85 18.08
N GLY A 144 -66.97 18.33 18.29
CA GLY A 144 -66.14 17.75 17.23
C GLY A 144 -66.74 16.45 16.69
N PRO A 145 -67.00 16.33 15.38
CA PRO A 145 -67.60 15.11 14.81
C PRO A 145 -66.68 13.89 14.93
N ASP A 146 -65.36 14.07 14.98
CA ASP A 146 -64.39 12.98 15.07
C ASP A 146 -64.21 12.44 16.51
N SER A 147 -64.85 13.05 17.51
CA SER A 147 -64.88 12.52 18.89
C SER A 147 -65.72 11.24 19.02
N LYS A 148 -66.60 10.97 18.04
CA LYS A 148 -67.51 9.81 18.05
C LYS A 148 -66.84 8.60 17.40
N PRO A 149 -67.19 7.36 17.80
CA PRO A 149 -66.67 6.14 17.16
C PRO A 149 -66.94 6.08 15.66
N ASP A 150 -68.10 6.60 15.23
CA ASP A 150 -68.43 6.74 13.82
C ASP A 150 -67.97 8.12 13.32
N ARG A 151 -66.81 8.13 12.67
CA ARG A 151 -66.18 9.34 12.11
C ARG A 151 -67.02 9.93 10.97
N PRO A 152 -67.00 11.26 10.76
CA PRO A 152 -67.79 11.92 9.74
C PRO A 152 -67.51 11.38 8.34
N ASN A 153 -68.57 11.05 7.60
CA ASN A 153 -68.46 10.73 6.17
C ASN A 153 -68.69 12.00 5.35
N TYR A 154 -67.63 12.53 4.76
CA TYR A 154 -67.67 13.78 4.01
C TYR A 154 -68.24 13.59 2.60
N ALA A 155 -69.04 14.54 2.14
CA ALA A 155 -69.42 14.69 0.75
C ALA A 155 -68.28 15.37 -0.04
N PHE A 156 -68.07 14.94 -1.27
CA PHE A 156 -67.03 15.46 -2.17
C PHE A 156 -67.59 15.55 -3.60
N GLU A 157 -66.99 16.42 -4.43
CA GLU A 157 -67.50 16.70 -5.79
C GLU A 157 -66.98 15.68 -6.82
N LYS A 158 -65.70 15.29 -6.73
CA LYS A 158 -65.04 14.37 -7.66
C LYS A 158 -64.36 13.23 -6.90
N THR A 159 -64.31 12.05 -7.52
CA THR A 159 -63.57 10.89 -6.99
C THR A 159 -62.09 10.90 -7.39
N ALA A 160 -61.71 11.70 -8.39
CA ALA A 160 -60.35 11.84 -8.87
C ALA A 160 -60.02 13.31 -9.14
N TYR A 161 -58.89 13.78 -8.61
CA TYR A 161 -58.34 15.11 -8.82
C TYR A 161 -56.94 14.99 -9.42
N THR A 162 -56.64 15.79 -10.43
CA THR A 162 -55.32 15.82 -11.06
C THR A 162 -54.76 17.25 -11.09
N ILE A 163 -53.48 17.43 -11.42
CA ILE A 163 -52.90 18.77 -11.58
C ILE A 163 -53.61 19.62 -12.64
N ALA A 164 -54.35 19.02 -13.57
CA ALA A 164 -55.18 19.74 -14.55
C ALA A 164 -56.38 20.46 -13.90
N ASP A 165 -56.79 20.05 -12.70
CA ASP A 165 -57.83 20.71 -11.91
C ASP A 165 -57.28 21.87 -11.05
N ALA A 166 -55.95 22.10 -11.08
CA ALA A 166 -55.30 23.16 -10.31
C ALA A 166 -55.61 24.55 -10.88
N LYS A 167 -55.64 25.55 -10.00
CA LYS A 167 -55.84 26.95 -10.35
C LYS A 167 -54.55 27.72 -10.09
N ALA A 168 -54.24 28.68 -10.96
CA ALA A 168 -53.13 29.58 -10.75
C ALA A 168 -53.40 30.49 -9.55
N ALA A 169 -52.50 30.46 -8.56
CA ALA A 169 -52.49 31.38 -7.42
C ALA A 169 -51.14 32.11 -7.38
N LYS A 170 -51.15 33.35 -6.89
CA LYS A 170 -49.91 34.08 -6.60
C LYS A 170 -49.55 33.86 -5.14
N ASP A 171 -48.29 33.52 -4.88
CA ASP A 171 -47.77 33.49 -3.51
C ASP A 171 -47.52 34.91 -2.97
N LYS A 172 -47.03 34.98 -1.72
CA LYS A 172 -46.71 36.23 -1.02
C LYS A 172 -45.58 37.04 -1.69
N ASP A 173 -44.76 36.41 -2.52
CA ASP A 173 -43.63 37.00 -3.25
C ASP A 173 -44.00 37.34 -4.72
N GLY A 174 -45.26 37.16 -5.10
CA GLY A 174 -45.78 37.44 -6.44
C GLY A 174 -45.49 36.36 -7.48
N LYS A 175 -44.93 35.21 -7.07
CA LYS A 175 -44.66 34.07 -7.94
C LYS A 175 -45.96 33.31 -8.20
N THR A 176 -46.25 33.01 -9.46
CA THR A 176 -47.46 32.26 -9.85
C THR A 176 -47.19 30.76 -9.69
N SER A 177 -47.99 30.07 -8.88
CA SER A 177 -47.94 28.62 -8.68
C SER A 177 -49.32 27.98 -8.94
N GLN A 178 -49.34 26.75 -9.44
CA GLN A 178 -50.58 25.99 -9.60
C GLN A 178 -50.96 25.36 -8.27
N VAL A 179 -52.20 25.61 -7.83
CA VAL A 179 -52.73 25.16 -6.55
C VAL A 179 -53.97 24.28 -6.78
N LEU A 180 -53.89 23.03 -6.34
CA LEU A 180 -54.98 22.07 -6.40
C LEU A 180 -55.65 21.99 -5.03
N ALA A 181 -56.95 22.28 -4.95
CA ALA A 181 -57.74 22.19 -3.72
C ALA A 181 -58.77 21.07 -3.82
N VAL A 182 -58.83 20.22 -2.80
CA VAL A 182 -59.76 19.08 -2.68
C VAL A 182 -60.67 19.33 -1.47
N PRO A 183 -61.82 20.01 -1.66
CA PRO A 183 -62.76 20.31 -0.59
C PRO A 183 -63.68 19.13 -0.31
N MET A 184 -63.93 18.88 0.97
CA MET A 184 -64.77 17.83 1.53
C MET A 184 -65.71 18.45 2.55
N VAL A 185 -67.02 18.25 2.40
CA VAL A 185 -68.05 18.94 3.19
C VAL A 185 -68.84 17.95 4.04
N PHE A 186 -68.94 18.23 5.34
CA PHE A 186 -69.79 17.49 6.26
C PHE A 186 -70.78 18.44 6.92
N LYS A 187 -72.06 18.05 6.95
CA LYS A 187 -73.14 18.84 7.57
C LYS A 187 -73.71 18.06 8.74
N THR A 188 -73.68 18.65 9.93
CA THR A 188 -74.30 18.05 11.11
C THR A 188 -75.81 18.29 11.10
N ALA A 189 -76.57 17.43 11.78
CA ALA A 189 -78.01 17.60 11.94
C ALA A 189 -78.37 18.93 12.65
N ASP A 190 -77.47 19.43 13.49
CA ASP A 190 -77.65 20.65 14.29
C ASP A 190 -77.35 21.95 13.50
N GLY A 191 -77.07 21.86 12.19
CA GLY A 191 -76.84 23.02 11.32
C GLY A 191 -75.40 23.54 11.29
N VAL A 192 -74.41 22.76 11.74
CA VAL A 192 -72.99 23.11 11.59
C VAL A 192 -72.46 22.48 10.30
N GLU A 193 -71.77 23.29 9.49
CA GLU A 193 -71.15 22.86 8.24
C GLU A 193 -69.62 22.91 8.40
N ILE A 194 -68.96 21.77 8.21
CA ILE A 194 -67.52 21.58 8.35
C ILE A 194 -66.94 21.30 6.98
N ILE A 195 -66.04 22.15 6.52
CA ILE A 195 -65.36 22.02 5.24
C ILE A 195 -63.90 21.68 5.53
N LYS A 196 -63.49 20.45 5.20
CA LYS A 196 -62.09 20.01 5.23
C LYS A 196 -61.52 20.17 3.83
N THR A 197 -60.42 20.90 3.68
CA THR A 197 -59.79 21.10 2.37
C THR A 197 -58.34 20.67 2.43
N PHE A 198 -57.96 19.78 1.53
CA PHE A 198 -56.56 19.47 1.24
C PHE A 198 -56.08 20.37 0.10
N THR A 199 -54.96 21.05 0.30
CA THR A 199 -54.39 21.93 -0.72
C THR A 199 -52.98 21.48 -1.08
N PHE A 200 -52.74 21.30 -2.38
CA PHE A 200 -51.48 20.88 -2.97
C PHE A 200 -50.93 21.98 -3.87
N LYS A 201 -49.62 22.20 -3.81
CA LYS A 201 -48.91 23.16 -4.67
C LYS A 201 -48.01 22.39 -5.62
N GLN A 202 -48.02 22.74 -6.90
CA GLN A 202 -47.17 22.08 -7.91
C GLN A 202 -45.69 22.15 -7.52
N GLY A 203 -44.99 21.02 -7.62
CA GLY A 203 -43.57 20.91 -7.29
C GLY A 203 -43.24 20.96 -5.81
N GLN A 204 -44.23 20.79 -4.91
CA GLN A 204 -44.03 20.83 -3.46
C GLN A 204 -44.68 19.64 -2.75
N TYR A 205 -43.97 19.05 -1.78
CA TYR A 205 -44.45 17.97 -0.91
C TYR A 205 -45.39 18.36 0.25
N PRO A 206 -45.38 19.59 0.80
CA PRO A 206 -46.32 19.98 1.87
C PRO A 206 -47.78 19.97 1.39
N ILE A 207 -48.64 19.41 2.23
CA ILE A 207 -50.09 19.32 2.05
C ILE A 207 -50.74 20.18 3.13
N ASP A 208 -51.33 21.31 2.74
CA ASP A 208 -52.04 22.17 3.68
C ASP A 208 -53.43 21.56 3.95
N VAL A 209 -53.75 21.31 5.21
CA VAL A 209 -55.02 20.73 5.66
C VAL A 209 -55.76 21.77 6.51
N SER A 210 -56.79 22.37 5.94
CA SER A 210 -57.59 23.40 6.59
C SER A 210 -58.99 22.90 6.93
N TYR A 211 -59.49 23.26 8.10
CA TYR A 211 -60.87 23.09 8.51
C TYR A 211 -61.53 24.45 8.61
N GLN A 212 -62.65 24.63 7.90
CA GLN A 212 -63.55 25.75 8.08
C GLN A 212 -64.84 25.25 8.75
N VAL A 213 -65.11 25.77 9.94
CA VAL A 213 -66.32 25.46 10.70
C VAL A 213 -67.29 26.63 10.57
N VAL A 214 -68.39 26.41 9.87
CA VAL A 214 -69.48 27.37 9.66
C VAL A 214 -70.62 26.99 10.61
N ASN A 215 -70.73 27.71 11.72
CA ASN A 215 -71.74 27.42 12.75
C ASN A 215 -73.04 28.17 12.44
N ARG A 216 -74.02 27.49 11.82
CA ARG A 216 -75.37 28.04 11.59
C ARG A 216 -76.37 27.62 12.68
N SER A 217 -75.91 26.96 13.73
CA SER A 217 -76.74 26.57 14.87
C SER A 217 -76.99 27.75 15.83
N ALA A 218 -77.87 27.54 16.81
CA ALA A 218 -78.15 28.51 17.87
C ALA A 218 -77.16 28.46 19.06
N GLN A 219 -76.24 27.50 19.09
CA GLN A 219 -75.30 27.28 20.19
C GLN A 219 -73.86 27.52 19.74
N ASN A 220 -72.98 27.83 20.69
CA ASN A 220 -71.54 27.92 20.40
C ASN A 220 -70.98 26.52 20.11
N TRP A 221 -70.19 26.39 19.05
CA TRP A 221 -69.52 25.14 18.70
C TRP A 221 -68.11 25.13 19.31
N GLN A 222 -67.77 24.07 20.03
CA GLN A 222 -66.45 23.88 20.62
C GLN A 222 -65.79 22.59 20.12
N GLY A 223 -64.57 22.71 19.61
CA GLY A 223 -63.78 21.56 19.18
C GLY A 223 -62.28 21.84 19.19
N GLN A 224 -61.48 20.83 18.89
CA GLN A 224 -60.03 20.89 18.75
C GLN A 224 -59.64 20.16 17.48
N MET A 225 -58.73 20.73 16.70
CA MET A 225 -58.13 20.04 15.57
C MET A 225 -57.08 19.06 16.09
N PHE A 226 -57.01 17.87 15.52
CA PHE A 226 -55.89 16.97 15.71
C PHE A 226 -55.31 16.54 14.37
N GLY A 227 -54.01 16.26 14.37
CA GLY A 227 -53.32 15.56 13.29
C GLY A 227 -52.40 14.52 13.91
N GLN A 228 -52.51 13.27 13.46
CA GLN A 228 -51.69 12.17 13.97
C GLN A 228 -51.23 11.25 12.86
N ILE A 229 -50.15 10.53 13.15
CA ILE A 229 -49.57 9.50 12.30
C ILE A 229 -49.69 8.18 13.05
N LYS A 230 -50.34 7.19 12.43
CA LYS A 230 -50.49 5.84 12.97
C LYS A 230 -49.59 4.89 12.18
N ARG A 231 -48.66 4.21 12.86
CA ARG A 231 -47.76 3.24 12.23
C ARG A 231 -47.54 2.00 13.08
N ASP A 232 -47.55 0.83 12.44
CA ASP A 232 -47.18 -0.44 13.06
C ASP A 232 -45.65 -0.57 13.30
N ASN A 233 -45.19 -1.78 13.64
CA ASN A 233 -43.77 -2.10 13.83
C ASN A 233 -43.15 -2.79 12.60
N SER A 234 -43.78 -2.69 11.42
CA SER A 234 -43.20 -3.24 10.18
C SER A 234 -41.90 -2.53 9.81
N ASP A 235 -41.03 -3.28 9.14
CA ASP A 235 -39.74 -2.76 8.66
C ASP A 235 -39.91 -1.60 7.66
N ASP A 236 -38.84 -0.82 7.51
CA ASP A 236 -38.76 0.25 6.51
C ASP A 236 -38.68 -0.37 5.10
N PRO A 237 -39.66 -0.12 4.19
CA PRO A 237 -39.60 -0.63 2.82
C PRO A 237 -38.45 -0.02 1.99
N GLY A 238 -37.85 1.09 2.46
CA GLY A 238 -36.67 1.71 1.88
C GLY A 238 -35.37 0.97 2.20
N LYS A 239 -35.38 0.02 3.15
CA LYS A 239 -34.26 -0.91 3.36
C LYS A 239 -34.17 -1.87 2.17
N THR A 240 -33.49 -1.45 1.12
CA THR A 240 -32.92 -2.40 0.15
C THR A 240 -31.83 -3.22 0.84
N SER A 241 -31.39 -4.33 0.22
CA SER A 241 -30.41 -5.30 0.71
C SER A 241 -29.03 -4.70 1.01
N GLN A 242 -28.95 -3.85 2.03
CA GLN A 242 -27.73 -3.27 2.55
C GLN A 242 -27.18 -4.27 3.57
N GLY A 243 -25.97 -4.76 3.34
CA GLY A 243 -25.42 -6.00 3.93
C GLY A 243 -25.41 -6.11 5.46
N ILE A 244 -24.90 -7.24 5.95
CA ILE A 244 -24.98 -7.72 7.35
C ILE A 244 -24.45 -6.72 8.42
N PHE A 245 -23.64 -5.73 8.03
CA PHE A 245 -22.94 -4.81 8.94
C PHE A 245 -23.46 -3.37 9.00
N THR A 246 -24.62 -3.05 8.40
CA THR A 246 -25.14 -1.67 8.46
C THR A 246 -25.47 -1.26 9.90
N LEU A 247 -24.89 -0.13 10.36
CA LEU A 247 -25.43 0.61 11.50
C LEU A 247 -26.90 0.93 11.17
N GLY A 248 -27.83 0.31 11.90
CA GLY A 248 -29.25 0.35 11.58
C GLY A 248 -29.75 1.79 11.42
N THR A 249 -30.45 2.04 10.31
CA THR A 249 -31.09 3.33 10.03
C THR A 249 -32.22 3.58 11.01
N TYR A 250 -32.40 4.84 11.39
CA TYR A 250 -33.38 5.19 12.41
C TYR A 250 -34.80 5.06 11.86
N LEU A 251 -35.58 4.15 12.46
CA LEU A 251 -37.02 4.03 12.26
C LEU A 251 -37.73 4.30 13.60
N GLY A 252 -38.55 5.34 13.64
CA GLY A 252 -39.23 5.74 14.87
C GLY A 252 -40.00 7.04 14.76
N GLY A 253 -40.61 7.45 15.87
CA GLY A 253 -41.21 8.78 16.01
C GLY A 253 -40.14 9.83 16.28
N ALA A 254 -40.35 11.05 15.81
CA ALA A 254 -39.53 12.19 16.17
C ALA A 254 -40.43 13.39 16.44
N TRP A 255 -39.95 14.35 17.21
CA TRP A 255 -40.67 15.59 17.47
C TRP A 255 -39.70 16.73 17.70
N GLY A 256 -40.18 17.95 17.54
CA GLY A 256 -39.41 19.16 17.80
C GLY A 256 -40.30 20.32 18.18
N THR A 257 -39.77 21.20 19.03
CA THR A 257 -40.36 22.47 19.41
C THR A 257 -39.36 23.59 19.14
N PRO A 258 -39.76 24.88 19.18
CA PRO A 258 -38.82 25.99 19.06
C PRO A 258 -37.71 26.00 20.13
N ASP A 259 -37.92 25.37 21.29
CA ASP A 259 -36.92 25.28 22.36
C ASP A 259 -36.10 23.99 22.26
N GLU A 260 -36.73 22.88 21.89
CA GLU A 260 -36.09 21.57 21.70
C GLU A 260 -36.22 21.13 20.24
N HIS A 261 -35.24 21.50 19.42
CA HIS A 261 -35.37 21.43 17.98
C HIS A 261 -35.54 20.01 17.38
N TYR A 262 -35.05 18.97 18.04
CA TYR A 262 -35.11 17.59 17.51
C TYR A 262 -34.91 16.53 18.59
N ASN A 263 -35.94 15.68 18.77
CA ASN A 263 -35.95 14.59 19.73
C ASN A 263 -36.43 13.30 19.06
N LYS A 264 -35.74 12.18 19.32
CA LYS A 264 -36.05 10.85 18.79
C LYS A 264 -36.84 10.03 19.81
N LEU A 265 -37.85 9.31 19.35
CA LEU A 265 -38.66 8.39 20.13
C LEU A 265 -38.78 7.04 19.40
N LYS A 266 -38.05 6.02 19.86
CA LYS A 266 -38.13 4.67 19.26
C LYS A 266 -39.52 4.07 19.52
N PHE A 267 -40.06 3.28 18.59
CA PHE A 267 -41.37 2.63 18.75
C PHE A 267 -41.50 1.76 20.01
N ALA A 268 -40.40 1.18 20.49
CA ALA A 268 -40.37 0.46 21.76
C ALA A 268 -40.70 1.37 22.97
N ASN A 269 -40.33 2.65 22.89
CA ASN A 269 -40.42 3.60 24.00
C ASN A 269 -41.73 4.43 23.98
N PHE A 270 -42.63 4.22 23.02
CA PHE A 270 -43.95 4.91 22.97
C PHE A 270 -44.83 4.62 24.22
N THR A 271 -44.49 3.61 25.00
CA THR A 271 -45.17 3.27 26.26
C THR A 271 -44.53 3.98 27.46
N ASP A 272 -43.19 3.99 27.55
CA ASP A 272 -42.46 4.41 28.75
C ASP A 272 -42.00 5.88 28.69
N GLU A 273 -41.62 6.38 27.51
CA GLU A 273 -41.15 7.75 27.25
C GLU A 273 -42.20 8.52 26.44
N LYS A 274 -43.43 8.62 26.96
CA LYS A 274 -44.52 9.29 26.23
C LYS A 274 -44.21 10.78 26.03
N LEU A 275 -44.22 11.22 24.78
CA LEU A 275 -44.29 12.64 24.42
C LEU A 275 -45.60 13.23 24.96
N ASN A 276 -45.50 14.34 25.68
CA ASN A 276 -46.63 15.11 26.18
C ASN A 276 -46.16 16.55 26.47
N THR A 277 -46.01 17.35 25.43
CA THR A 277 -45.40 18.69 25.50
C THR A 277 -46.29 19.69 24.78
N GLU A 278 -46.45 20.89 25.33
CA GLU A 278 -47.13 22.01 24.65
C GLU A 278 -46.11 22.95 24.03
N ALA A 279 -46.34 23.36 22.78
CA ALA A 279 -45.47 24.29 22.07
C ALA A 279 -46.28 25.18 21.12
N LYS A 280 -45.86 26.44 20.99
CA LYS A 280 -46.36 27.34 19.95
C LYS A 280 -45.60 27.04 18.66
N GLY A 281 -46.29 26.38 17.72
CA GLY A 281 -45.63 25.71 16.58
C GLY A 281 -45.05 24.35 16.97
N GLY A 282 -43.92 23.99 16.37
CA GLY A 282 -43.30 22.66 16.52
C GLY A 282 -43.81 21.65 15.49
N TRP A 283 -43.43 20.39 15.65
CA TRP A 283 -43.79 19.31 14.73
C TRP A 283 -43.65 17.94 15.38
N VAL A 284 -44.40 16.98 14.85
CA VAL A 284 -44.30 15.56 15.18
C VAL A 284 -44.17 14.77 13.89
N ALA A 285 -43.36 13.72 13.90
CA ALA A 285 -43.02 12.97 12.69
C ALA A 285 -42.82 11.48 12.96
N ILE A 286 -42.90 10.71 11.89
CA ILE A 286 -42.30 9.38 11.79
C ILE A 286 -41.18 9.45 10.76
N VAL A 287 -39.99 9.06 11.19
CA VAL A 287 -38.75 9.10 10.42
C VAL A 287 -38.45 7.68 9.94
N GLN A 288 -38.21 7.55 8.64
CA GLN A 288 -37.66 6.37 7.97
C GLN A 288 -36.24 6.69 7.49
N HIS A 289 -35.58 5.80 6.76
CA HIS A 289 -34.22 6.04 6.26
C HIS A 289 -34.16 7.26 5.34
N TYR A 290 -34.86 7.25 4.20
CA TYR A 290 -34.82 8.33 3.21
C TYR A 290 -36.00 9.31 3.31
N PHE A 291 -37.06 8.95 4.03
CA PHE A 291 -38.30 9.69 4.02
C PHE A 291 -38.78 10.04 5.42
N VAL A 292 -39.65 11.03 5.50
CA VAL A 292 -40.28 11.47 6.75
C VAL A 292 -41.72 11.87 6.48
N SER A 293 -42.62 11.45 7.38
CA SER A 293 -43.96 12.06 7.45
C SER A 293 -44.06 12.89 8.70
N ALA A 294 -44.50 14.14 8.60
CA ALA A 294 -44.59 15.08 9.72
C ALA A 294 -45.89 15.87 9.69
N TRP A 295 -46.49 16.06 10.87
CA TRP A 295 -47.55 17.02 11.11
C TRP A 295 -46.98 18.26 11.79
N MET A 296 -47.36 19.42 11.28
CA MET A 296 -47.00 20.73 11.83
C MET A 296 -48.28 21.51 12.13
N PRO A 297 -48.50 21.93 13.39
CA PRO A 297 -49.56 22.87 13.74
C PRO A 297 -49.45 24.14 12.90
N GLY A 298 -50.56 24.59 12.34
CA GLY A 298 -50.60 25.74 11.45
C GLY A 298 -51.08 26.99 12.18
N HIS A 299 -52.02 27.69 11.54
CA HIS A 299 -52.51 28.98 11.99
C HIS A 299 -53.97 28.91 12.43
N PHE A 300 -54.30 29.82 13.34
CA PHE A 300 -55.67 30.10 13.75
C PHE A 300 -55.83 31.61 13.85
N GLY A 301 -56.78 32.18 13.10
CA GLY A 301 -56.95 33.64 13.03
C GLY A 301 -55.74 34.39 12.45
N GLY A 302 -54.93 33.74 11.62
CA GLY A 302 -53.72 34.31 11.00
C GLY A 302 -52.48 34.34 11.92
N GLN A 303 -52.51 33.66 13.06
CA GLN A 303 -51.39 33.51 13.99
C GLN A 303 -51.14 32.03 14.29
N GLU A 304 -49.88 31.64 14.52
CA GLU A 304 -49.54 30.29 14.99
C GLU A 304 -50.17 30.02 16.36
N TYR A 305 -50.76 28.84 16.52
CA TYR A 305 -51.38 28.43 17.79
C TYR A 305 -50.48 27.49 18.61
N THR A 306 -50.73 27.46 19.92
CA THR A 306 -50.07 26.50 20.83
C THR A 306 -50.71 25.13 20.70
N ALA A 307 -49.98 24.14 20.20
CA ALA A 307 -50.46 22.76 20.11
C ALA A 307 -49.87 21.90 21.21
N LYS A 308 -50.63 20.91 21.65
CA LYS A 308 -50.16 19.82 22.50
C LYS A 308 -49.66 18.69 21.62
N LEU A 309 -48.36 18.43 21.65
CA LEU A 309 -47.70 17.31 20.97
C LEU A 309 -47.75 16.08 21.89
N GLU A 310 -48.20 14.95 21.35
CA GLU A 310 -48.36 13.73 22.13
C GLU A 310 -48.02 12.46 21.36
N SER A 311 -47.55 11.45 22.09
CA SER A 311 -47.38 10.08 21.59
C SER A 311 -48.10 9.08 22.47
N ARG A 312 -48.69 8.06 21.84
CA ARG A 312 -49.28 6.93 22.55
C ARG A 312 -49.13 5.64 21.75
N LYS A 313 -49.19 4.52 22.46
CA LYS A 313 -49.36 3.20 21.85
C LYS A 313 -50.82 2.81 21.96
N SER A 314 -51.46 2.42 20.85
CA SER A 314 -52.81 1.89 20.88
C SER A 314 -52.83 0.43 21.38
N ALA A 315 -54.00 -0.03 21.80
CA ALA A 315 -54.26 -1.39 22.26
C ALA A 315 -53.97 -2.44 21.17
N ASP A 316 -54.11 -2.08 19.90
CA ASP A 316 -53.76 -2.91 18.73
C ASP A 316 -52.24 -2.97 18.46
N GLY A 317 -51.43 -2.33 19.33
CA GLY A 317 -49.97 -2.31 19.22
C GLY A 317 -49.41 -1.24 18.29
N MET A 318 -50.28 -0.35 17.77
CA MET A 318 -49.88 0.72 16.85
C MET A 318 -49.22 1.89 17.56
N ASN A 319 -48.19 2.44 16.95
CA ASN A 319 -47.47 3.61 17.43
C ASN A 319 -48.14 4.86 16.84
N ILE A 320 -48.66 5.73 17.70
CA ILE A 320 -49.38 6.95 17.32
C ILE A 320 -48.60 8.15 17.85
N ILE A 321 -48.27 9.09 16.96
CA ILE A 321 -47.68 10.39 17.32
C ILE A 321 -48.46 11.50 16.62
N GLY A 322 -48.79 12.57 17.33
CA GLY A 322 -49.70 13.59 16.83
C GLY A 322 -49.66 14.89 17.61
N PHE A 323 -50.48 15.84 17.19
CA PHE A 323 -50.74 17.07 17.91
C PHE A 323 -52.24 17.30 18.08
N THR A 324 -52.61 18.09 19.08
CA THR A 324 -53.96 18.61 19.29
C THR A 324 -53.90 20.13 19.45
N SER A 325 -54.78 20.87 18.77
CA SER A 325 -54.88 22.33 18.86
C SER A 325 -55.52 22.79 20.18
N PRO A 326 -55.48 24.09 20.50
CA PRO A 326 -56.33 24.66 21.54
C PRO A 326 -57.80 24.47 21.20
N THR A 327 -58.65 24.57 22.21
CA THR A 327 -60.10 24.59 22.04
C THR A 327 -60.52 25.81 21.22
N ILE A 328 -61.11 25.53 20.07
CA ILE A 328 -61.66 26.49 19.13
C ILE A 328 -63.14 26.67 19.48
N ASN A 329 -63.57 27.91 19.75
CA ASN A 329 -64.95 28.21 20.12
C ASN A 329 -65.60 29.09 19.04
N VAL A 330 -66.42 28.50 18.17
CA VAL A 330 -67.09 29.15 17.04
C VAL A 330 -68.48 29.64 17.47
N PRO A 331 -68.70 30.96 17.62
CA PRO A 331 -70.00 31.49 18.02
C PRO A 331 -71.10 31.18 17.00
N ALA A 332 -72.35 31.15 17.45
CA ALA A 332 -73.51 31.03 16.57
C ALA A 332 -73.50 32.09 15.45
N GLY A 333 -73.73 31.66 14.21
CA GLY A 333 -73.74 32.51 13.02
C GLY A 333 -72.36 32.93 12.49
N LYS A 334 -71.26 32.47 13.09
CA LYS A 334 -69.89 32.77 12.66
C LYS A 334 -69.24 31.58 11.94
N ALA A 335 -68.20 31.89 11.18
CA ALA A 335 -67.30 30.91 10.58
C ALA A 335 -65.88 31.17 11.04
N MET A 336 -65.14 30.12 11.39
CA MET A 336 -63.72 30.22 11.69
C MET A 336 -62.95 29.11 10.98
N SER A 337 -61.68 29.37 10.69
CA SER A 337 -60.79 28.42 10.03
C SER A 337 -59.57 28.15 10.90
N ILE A 338 -59.13 26.90 10.90
CA ILE A 338 -57.90 26.43 11.51
C ILE A 338 -57.17 25.54 10.50
N ASP A 339 -55.85 25.60 10.48
CA ASP A 339 -55.04 24.81 9.57
C ASP A 339 -53.89 24.07 10.27
N ALA A 340 -53.37 23.08 9.56
CA ALA A 340 -52.12 22.41 9.84
C ALA A 340 -51.50 21.95 8.52
N THR A 341 -50.20 21.73 8.53
CA THR A 341 -49.48 21.22 7.37
C THR A 341 -49.09 19.77 7.61
N PHE A 342 -49.31 18.91 6.61
CA PHE A 342 -48.79 17.55 6.59
C PHE A 342 -47.71 17.43 5.52
N TYR A 343 -46.54 16.92 5.90
CA TYR A 343 -45.46 16.60 4.99
C TYR A 343 -45.30 15.09 4.93
N SER A 344 -45.11 14.50 3.75
CA SER A 344 -44.81 13.07 3.62
C SER A 344 -43.94 12.82 2.39
N GLY A 345 -42.63 12.99 2.53
CA GLY A 345 -41.74 13.05 1.38
C GLY A 345 -40.27 12.79 1.73
N PRO A 346 -39.35 13.01 0.78
CA PRO A 346 -37.92 12.81 0.96
C PRO A 346 -37.34 13.75 2.00
N LYS A 347 -36.25 13.38 2.66
CA LYS A 347 -35.60 14.25 3.66
C LYS A 347 -34.69 15.31 3.03
N ILE A 348 -35.26 16.23 2.25
CA ILE A 348 -34.49 17.31 1.60
C ILE A 348 -34.29 18.45 2.59
N GLN A 349 -33.05 18.71 3.01
CA GLN A 349 -32.77 19.66 4.10
C GLN A 349 -33.25 21.09 3.83
N SER A 350 -33.12 21.59 2.60
CA SER A 350 -33.56 22.94 2.24
C SER A 350 -35.07 23.10 2.36
N GLU A 351 -35.83 22.10 1.91
CA GLU A 351 -37.29 22.11 1.97
C GLU A 351 -37.77 21.98 3.41
N LEU A 352 -37.22 21.03 4.18
CA LEU A 352 -37.62 20.79 5.57
C LEU A 352 -37.30 21.97 6.49
N LYS A 353 -36.20 22.70 6.22
CA LYS A 353 -35.79 23.85 7.04
C LYS A 353 -36.81 24.98 6.99
N ASP A 354 -37.44 25.20 5.83
CA ASP A 354 -38.38 26.29 5.62
C ASP A 354 -39.80 25.96 6.15
N LEU A 355 -40.08 24.67 6.46
CA LEU A 355 -41.37 24.23 6.98
C LEU A 355 -41.51 24.40 8.50
N ALA A 356 -40.52 23.95 9.27
CA ALA A 356 -40.55 24.08 10.72
C ALA A 356 -39.14 24.08 11.31
N VAL A 357 -38.94 24.83 12.40
CA VAL A 357 -37.66 24.90 13.11
C VAL A 357 -37.26 23.50 13.56
N GLY A 358 -36.07 23.07 13.15
CA GLY A 358 -35.49 21.78 13.53
C GLY A 358 -35.94 20.57 12.70
N LEU A 359 -36.95 20.70 11.82
CA LEU A 359 -37.44 19.57 11.02
C LEU A 359 -36.37 19.01 10.06
N ASN A 360 -35.48 19.86 9.53
CA ASN A 360 -34.34 19.45 8.72
C ASN A 360 -33.32 18.58 9.48
N GLN A 361 -33.36 18.52 10.81
CA GLN A 361 -32.51 17.65 11.63
C GLN A 361 -32.97 16.19 11.61
N THR A 362 -34.11 15.88 10.97
CA THR A 362 -34.54 14.51 10.66
C THR A 362 -33.59 13.79 9.70
N VAL A 363 -32.74 14.53 8.98
CA VAL A 363 -31.53 14.00 8.32
C VAL A 363 -30.47 13.78 9.39
N ASP A 364 -30.37 12.53 9.86
CA ASP A 364 -29.58 12.18 11.02
C ASP A 364 -28.12 11.87 10.66
N TYR A 365 -27.30 12.91 10.55
CA TYR A 365 -25.86 12.75 10.34
C TYR A 365 -25.06 12.27 11.57
N GLY A 366 -25.76 11.81 12.62
CA GLY A 366 -25.17 11.37 13.86
C GLY A 366 -24.41 12.47 14.60
N TRP A 367 -23.49 12.08 15.48
CA TRP A 367 -22.73 13.01 16.32
C TRP A 367 -21.70 13.87 15.54
N LEU A 368 -21.39 13.50 14.30
CA LEU A 368 -20.45 14.21 13.41
C LEU A 368 -21.18 15.21 12.49
N TRP A 369 -22.42 15.58 12.80
CA TRP A 369 -23.27 16.44 11.97
C TRP A 369 -22.62 17.75 11.48
N PRO A 370 -21.74 18.46 12.22
CA PRO A 370 -21.13 19.69 11.71
C PRO A 370 -20.21 19.42 10.51
N ILE A 371 -19.45 18.32 10.57
CA ILE A 371 -18.55 17.89 9.51
C ILE A 371 -19.37 17.36 8.33
N ALA A 372 -20.39 16.55 8.60
CA ALA A 372 -21.26 15.99 7.56
C ALA A 372 -21.96 17.09 6.75
N LYS A 373 -22.51 18.13 7.40
CA LYS A 373 -23.10 19.28 6.69
C LYS A 373 -22.10 20.01 5.80
N LEU A 374 -20.87 20.21 6.28
CA LEU A 374 -19.82 20.86 5.49
C LEU A 374 -19.43 20.01 4.28
N LEU A 375 -19.25 18.69 4.47
CA LEU A 375 -18.93 17.77 3.39
C LEU A 375 -20.05 17.68 2.36
N PHE A 376 -21.31 17.61 2.79
CA PHE A 376 -22.47 17.60 1.89
C PHE A 376 -22.60 18.91 1.10
N ALA A 377 -22.37 20.07 1.72
CA ALA A 377 -22.33 21.35 1.01
C ALA A 377 -21.24 21.38 -0.07
N GLY A 378 -20.03 20.86 0.25
CA GLY A 378 -18.97 20.68 -0.73
C GLY A 378 -19.34 19.72 -1.86
N LEU A 379 -20.04 18.63 -1.52
CA LEU A 379 -20.52 17.65 -2.50
C LEU A 379 -21.55 18.25 -3.45
N GLN A 380 -22.54 18.99 -2.94
CA GLN A 380 -23.52 19.73 -3.74
C GLN A 380 -22.84 20.77 -4.64
N PHE A 381 -21.83 21.49 -4.15
CA PHE A 381 -21.07 22.44 -4.95
C PHE A 381 -20.43 21.77 -6.18
N PHE A 382 -19.74 20.63 -5.97
CA PHE A 382 -19.15 19.88 -7.09
C PHE A 382 -20.20 19.22 -7.99
N HIS A 383 -21.32 18.79 -7.44
CA HIS A 383 -22.43 18.23 -8.21
C HIS A 383 -23.04 19.28 -9.13
N ASN A 384 -23.22 20.52 -8.66
CA ASN A 384 -23.72 21.61 -9.49
C ASN A 384 -22.74 22.00 -10.61
N LEU A 385 -21.46 21.65 -10.48
CA LEU A 385 -20.44 21.90 -11.50
C LEU A 385 -20.33 20.77 -12.53
N VAL A 386 -20.37 19.50 -12.09
CA VAL A 386 -20.10 18.33 -12.94
C VAL A 386 -21.37 17.58 -13.34
N GLY A 387 -22.46 17.70 -12.58
CA GLY A 387 -23.73 17.02 -12.81
C GLY A 387 -23.72 15.52 -12.46
N ASN A 388 -22.71 15.03 -11.72
CA ASN A 388 -22.58 13.62 -11.38
C ASN A 388 -22.02 13.43 -9.97
N TRP A 389 -22.73 12.67 -9.13
CA TRP A 389 -22.38 12.48 -7.73
C TRP A 389 -21.07 11.72 -7.52
N GLY A 390 -20.75 10.74 -8.36
CA GLY A 390 -19.51 9.98 -8.25
C GLY A 390 -18.28 10.84 -8.50
N TRP A 391 -18.30 11.66 -9.56
CA TRP A 391 -17.23 12.64 -9.82
C TRP A 391 -17.15 13.71 -8.71
N SER A 392 -18.29 14.08 -8.14
CA SER A 392 -18.35 15.02 -7.02
C SER A 392 -17.66 14.48 -5.77
N ILE A 393 -17.82 13.18 -5.47
CA ILE A 393 -17.11 12.49 -4.38
C ILE A 393 -15.60 12.54 -4.64
N ILE A 394 -15.16 12.27 -5.87
CA ILE A 394 -13.72 12.31 -6.25
C ILE A 394 -13.15 13.71 -6.01
N LEU A 395 -13.81 14.76 -6.52
CA LEU A 395 -13.36 16.15 -6.37
C LEU A 395 -13.36 16.61 -4.91
N LEU A 396 -14.39 16.25 -4.15
CA LEU A 396 -14.44 16.52 -2.71
C LEU A 396 -13.26 15.84 -1.98
N THR A 397 -12.95 14.60 -2.34
CA THR A 397 -11.80 13.87 -1.77
C THR A 397 -10.49 14.59 -2.05
N VAL A 398 -10.30 15.06 -3.28
CA VAL A 398 -9.12 15.85 -3.67
C VAL A 398 -9.03 17.14 -2.86
N LEU A 399 -10.14 17.89 -2.74
CA LEU A 399 -10.18 19.13 -1.96
C LEU A 399 -9.82 18.89 -0.48
N VAL A 400 -10.44 17.89 0.15
CA VAL A 400 -10.14 17.52 1.54
C VAL A 400 -8.65 17.15 1.68
N LYS A 401 -8.11 16.37 0.75
CA LYS A 401 -6.67 16.02 0.75
C LYS A 401 -5.76 17.21 0.59
N LEU A 402 -6.12 18.19 -0.24
CA LEU A 402 -5.36 19.43 -0.40
C LEU A 402 -5.32 20.24 0.89
N ILE A 403 -6.46 20.35 1.58
CA ILE A 403 -6.56 21.05 2.88
C ILE A 403 -5.71 20.35 3.94
N LEU A 404 -5.74 19.01 3.99
CA LEU A 404 -4.97 18.21 4.95
C LEU A 404 -3.52 17.95 4.52
N TRP A 405 -3.11 18.43 3.35
CA TRP A 405 -1.78 18.20 2.78
C TRP A 405 -0.62 18.61 3.71
N PRO A 406 -0.64 19.80 4.36
CA PRO A 406 0.48 20.23 5.20
C PRO A 406 0.69 19.31 6.41
N LEU A 407 -0.42 18.86 7.01
CA LEU A 407 -0.41 18.01 8.20
C LEU A 407 -0.01 16.57 7.84
N SER A 408 -0.61 16.01 6.79
CA SER A 408 -0.27 14.67 6.29
C SER A 408 1.17 14.59 5.79
N SER A 409 1.69 15.62 5.12
CA SER A 409 3.08 15.68 4.65
C SER A 409 4.09 15.59 5.80
N LYS A 410 3.84 16.26 6.94
CA LYS A 410 4.68 16.12 8.14
C LYS A 410 4.72 14.69 8.67
N SER A 411 3.55 14.05 8.74
CA SER A 411 3.44 12.65 9.18
C SER A 411 4.16 11.68 8.24
N TYR A 412 3.94 11.80 6.93
CA TYR A 412 4.59 10.93 5.94
C TYR A 412 6.10 11.12 5.86
N ARG A 413 6.61 12.35 6.04
CA ARG A 413 8.07 12.58 6.17
C ARG A 413 8.66 11.84 7.37
N SER A 414 7.97 11.82 8.51
CA SER A 414 8.39 11.05 9.69
C SER A 414 8.41 9.55 9.38
N MET A 415 7.41 9.03 8.67
CA MET A 415 7.36 7.62 8.24
C MET A 415 8.47 7.26 7.24
N ALA A 416 8.75 8.14 6.28
CA ALA A 416 9.83 7.95 5.31
C ALA A 416 11.19 7.85 6.00
N LYS A 417 11.47 8.72 6.98
CA LYS A 417 12.67 8.62 7.82
C LYS A 417 12.70 7.33 8.64
N MET A 418 11.57 6.90 9.18
CA MET A 418 11.47 5.64 9.93
C MET A 418 11.83 4.41 9.09
N ARG A 419 11.45 4.42 7.80
CA ARG A 419 11.83 3.37 6.84
C ARG A 419 13.33 3.36 6.56
N VAL A 420 13.95 4.53 6.51
CA VAL A 420 15.40 4.68 6.30
C VAL A 420 16.22 4.13 7.47
N ILE A 421 15.75 4.29 8.71
CA ILE A 421 16.45 3.80 9.93
C ILE A 421 16.08 2.36 10.30
N ALA A 422 15.20 1.71 9.53
CA ALA A 422 14.80 0.31 9.75
C ALA A 422 15.97 -0.68 9.83
N PRO A 423 17.02 -0.64 8.98
CA PRO A 423 18.16 -1.54 9.10
C PRO A 423 18.96 -1.32 10.40
N GLU A 424 19.13 -0.08 10.87
CA GLU A 424 19.80 0.19 12.16
C GLU A 424 18.98 -0.38 13.34
N MET A 425 17.65 -0.24 13.30
CA MET A 425 16.78 -0.85 14.30
C MET A 425 16.88 -2.38 14.29
N GLN A 426 17.05 -2.98 13.13
CA GLN A 426 17.21 -4.44 13.00
C GLN A 426 18.56 -4.91 13.53
N ARG A 427 19.65 -4.17 13.25
CA ARG A 427 20.98 -4.43 13.83
C ARG A 427 20.97 -4.32 15.36
N MET A 428 20.34 -3.29 15.90
CA MET A 428 20.18 -3.13 17.36
C MET A 428 19.35 -4.26 17.98
N LYS A 429 18.38 -4.81 17.25
CA LYS A 429 17.58 -5.95 17.72
C LYS A 429 18.41 -7.24 17.75
N GLU A 430 19.38 -7.38 16.86
CA GLU A 430 20.35 -8.48 16.85
C GLU A 430 21.39 -8.31 17.97
N GLU A 431 21.86 -7.09 18.23
CA GLU A 431 22.83 -6.78 19.29
C GLU A 431 22.24 -6.82 20.71
N PHE A 432 21.02 -6.29 20.90
CA PHE A 432 20.42 -6.08 22.23
C PHE A 432 19.10 -6.85 22.43
N GLY A 433 18.74 -7.77 21.53
CA GLY A 433 17.42 -8.45 21.53
C GLY A 433 17.09 -9.23 22.80
N GLU A 434 18.11 -9.72 23.52
CA GLU A 434 17.98 -10.41 24.82
C GLU A 434 17.60 -9.43 25.96
N ASP A 435 17.99 -8.16 25.87
CA ASP A 435 17.69 -7.12 26.88
C ASP A 435 16.64 -6.12 26.36
N ARG A 436 15.37 -6.46 26.59
CA ARG A 436 14.23 -5.64 26.15
C ARG A 436 14.26 -4.21 26.69
N MET A 437 14.82 -3.99 27.88
CA MET A 437 14.87 -2.67 28.50
C MET A 437 15.90 -1.80 27.79
N ARG A 438 17.11 -2.33 27.57
CA ARG A 438 18.18 -1.63 26.85
C ARG A 438 17.83 -1.42 25.37
N PHE A 439 17.26 -2.41 24.70
CA PHE A 439 16.76 -2.26 23.33
C PHE A 439 15.72 -1.14 23.21
N SER A 440 14.77 -1.05 24.15
CA SER A 440 13.77 0.02 24.17
C SER A 440 14.39 1.41 24.39
N GLN A 441 15.40 1.51 25.27
CA GLN A 441 16.13 2.76 25.52
C GLN A 441 16.94 3.23 24.31
N GLU A 442 17.71 2.34 23.69
CA GLU A 442 18.49 2.65 22.47
C GLU A 442 17.57 2.98 21.29
N MET A 443 16.43 2.28 21.16
CA MET A 443 15.44 2.58 20.12
C MET A 443 14.84 3.98 20.31
N MET A 444 14.53 4.38 21.54
CA MET A 444 14.06 5.74 21.83
C MET A 444 15.16 6.80 21.64
N ALA A 445 16.41 6.47 21.96
CA ALA A 445 17.56 7.34 21.69
C ALA A 445 17.75 7.57 20.19
N LEU A 446 17.62 6.52 19.38
CA LEU A 446 17.66 6.58 17.91
C LEU A 446 16.53 7.45 17.36
N TYR A 447 15.28 7.26 17.81
CA TYR A 447 14.16 8.11 17.39
C TYR A 447 14.38 9.59 17.73
N LYS A 448 14.97 9.87 18.90
CA LYS A 448 15.28 11.24 19.32
C LYS A 448 16.42 11.85 18.49
N ARG A 449 17.47 11.07 18.18
CA ARG A 449 18.60 11.48 17.35
C ARG A 449 18.16 11.83 15.93
N GLU A 450 17.34 10.97 15.33
CA GLU A 450 16.88 11.09 13.94
C GLU A 450 15.62 11.97 13.79
N GLN A 451 15.10 12.48 14.92
CA GLN A 451 13.88 13.30 15.01
C GLN A 451 12.67 12.63 14.35
N VAL A 452 12.49 11.33 14.60
CA VAL A 452 11.40 10.51 14.08
C VAL A 452 10.34 10.34 15.17
N ASN A 453 9.07 10.64 14.84
CA ASN A 453 7.95 10.40 15.75
C ASN A 453 7.25 9.07 15.38
N PRO A 454 7.28 8.04 16.25
CA PRO A 454 6.66 6.75 15.96
C PRO A 454 5.13 6.82 15.88
N LEU A 455 4.49 7.76 16.59
CA LEU A 455 3.03 7.98 16.52
C LEU A 455 2.60 8.72 15.25
N ALA A 456 3.54 9.29 14.49
CA ALA A 456 3.21 9.94 13.23
C ALA A 456 2.63 8.96 12.20
N GLY A 457 2.86 7.64 12.35
CA GLY A 457 2.39 6.65 11.38
C GLY A 457 0.88 6.41 11.38
N CYS A 458 0.22 6.50 12.54
CA CYS A 458 -1.23 6.35 12.65
C CYS A 458 -2.00 7.68 12.55
N LEU A 459 -1.29 8.81 12.64
CA LEU A 459 -1.88 10.14 12.62
C LEU A 459 -2.75 10.45 11.37
N PRO A 460 -2.36 10.07 10.13
CA PRO A 460 -3.19 10.32 8.95
C PRO A 460 -4.51 9.56 9.01
N LEU A 461 -4.48 8.32 9.50
CA LEU A 461 -5.68 7.51 9.67
C LEU A 461 -6.62 8.13 10.71
N LEU A 462 -6.09 8.53 11.87
CA LEU A 462 -6.87 9.20 12.91
C LEU A 462 -7.53 10.49 12.45
N LEU A 463 -6.81 11.31 11.69
CA LEU A 463 -7.34 12.56 11.14
C LEU A 463 -8.46 12.31 10.12
N GLN A 464 -8.40 11.19 9.42
CA GLN A 464 -9.34 10.86 8.35
C GLN A 464 -10.60 10.13 8.86
N MET A 465 -10.52 9.43 9.98
CA MET A 465 -11.66 8.69 10.56
C MET A 465 -12.93 9.54 10.73
N PRO A 466 -12.89 10.77 11.30
CA PRO A 466 -14.09 11.61 11.40
C PRO A 466 -14.68 12.00 10.06
N ILE A 467 -13.84 12.24 9.04
CA ILE A 467 -14.26 12.61 7.69
C ILE A 467 -14.91 11.42 7.00
N PHE A 468 -14.30 10.24 7.13
CA PHE A 468 -14.84 8.98 6.61
C PHE A 468 -16.22 8.67 7.23
N LEU A 469 -16.33 8.74 8.56
CA LEU A 469 -17.60 8.49 9.26
C LEU A 469 -18.65 9.54 8.88
N ALA A 470 -18.28 10.81 8.78
CA ALA A 470 -19.19 11.87 8.34
C ALA A 470 -19.67 11.62 6.91
N LEU A 471 -18.78 11.24 5.98
CA LEU A 471 -19.15 10.95 4.60
C LEU A 471 -20.01 9.69 4.48
N TYR A 472 -19.77 8.67 5.31
CA TYR A 472 -20.64 7.50 5.43
C TYR A 472 -22.07 7.93 5.77
N TRP A 473 -22.26 8.76 6.81
CA TRP A 473 -23.57 9.26 7.18
C TRP A 473 -24.21 10.12 6.09
N VAL A 474 -23.43 10.94 5.37
CA VAL A 474 -23.93 11.71 4.22
C VAL A 474 -24.42 10.78 3.11
N LEU A 475 -23.60 9.81 2.68
CA LEU A 475 -23.96 8.87 1.61
C LEU A 475 -25.17 8.00 1.95
N MET A 476 -25.31 7.66 3.24
CA MET A 476 -26.41 6.82 3.71
C MET A 476 -27.70 7.61 3.88
N GLU A 477 -27.71 8.80 4.48
CA GLU A 477 -28.95 9.52 4.84
C GLU A 477 -29.42 10.51 3.78
N SER A 478 -28.56 10.94 2.84
CA SER A 478 -28.95 11.87 1.78
C SER A 478 -29.74 11.15 0.68
N VAL A 479 -30.99 11.57 0.48
CA VAL A 479 -31.88 11.06 -0.58
C VAL A 479 -31.32 11.34 -1.96
N GLU A 480 -30.60 12.44 -2.12
CA GLU A 480 -30.05 12.87 -3.41
C GLU A 480 -29.01 11.89 -3.98
N LEU A 481 -28.40 11.08 -3.10
CA LEU A 481 -27.42 10.05 -3.46
C LEU A 481 -28.06 8.69 -3.70
N ARG A 482 -29.35 8.53 -3.37
CA ARG A 482 -30.10 7.30 -3.58
C ARG A 482 -30.29 7.07 -5.08
N HIS A 483 -29.91 5.88 -5.56
CA HIS A 483 -30.00 5.52 -6.98
C HIS A 483 -29.18 6.43 -7.90
N ALA A 484 -28.24 7.20 -7.35
CA ALA A 484 -27.37 8.08 -8.12
C ALA A 484 -26.34 7.24 -8.92
N PRO A 485 -26.31 7.34 -10.25
CA PRO A 485 -25.33 6.63 -11.06
C PRO A 485 -23.97 7.34 -11.03
N TRP A 486 -22.90 6.58 -11.28
CA TRP A 486 -21.58 7.13 -11.51
C TRP A 486 -21.09 6.83 -12.92
N MET A 487 -20.60 5.60 -13.16
CA MET A 487 -20.12 5.13 -14.45
C MET A 487 -20.09 3.60 -14.52
N LEU A 488 -20.10 3.05 -15.74
CA LEU A 488 -20.02 1.61 -16.02
C LEU A 488 -21.10 0.81 -15.27
N TRP A 489 -20.73 -0.13 -14.40
CA TRP A 489 -21.65 -0.95 -13.62
C TRP A 489 -22.14 -0.28 -12.32
N ILE A 490 -21.50 0.82 -11.89
CA ILE A 490 -21.92 1.56 -10.69
C ILE A 490 -23.05 2.51 -11.06
N GLN A 491 -24.24 1.97 -10.87
CA GLN A 491 -25.49 2.63 -11.19
C GLN A 491 -26.20 3.14 -9.90
N ASP A 492 -25.67 2.84 -8.70
CA ASP A 492 -26.17 3.36 -7.41
C ASP A 492 -25.03 3.54 -6.41
N LEU A 493 -24.77 4.79 -6.00
CA LEU A 493 -23.72 5.16 -5.06
C LEU A 493 -24.07 4.91 -3.60
N SER A 494 -25.36 4.83 -3.24
CA SER A 494 -25.82 4.56 -1.86
C SER A 494 -25.95 3.07 -1.56
N ALA A 495 -25.98 2.22 -2.60
CA ALA A 495 -26.00 0.76 -2.46
C ALA A 495 -24.59 0.15 -2.56
N MET A 496 -24.44 -1.10 -2.11
CA MET A 496 -23.19 -1.86 -2.29
C MET A 496 -22.89 -2.10 -3.78
N ASP A 497 -21.61 -2.25 -4.14
CA ASP A 497 -21.22 -2.60 -5.51
C ASP A 497 -21.76 -4.00 -5.87
N PRO A 498 -22.65 -4.14 -6.87
CA PRO A 498 -23.24 -5.43 -7.21
C PRO A 498 -22.23 -6.48 -7.67
N TRP A 499 -21.07 -6.05 -8.16
CA TRP A 499 -20.02 -6.93 -8.69
C TRP A 499 -18.81 -7.03 -7.75
N PHE A 500 -18.82 -6.29 -6.64
CA PHE A 500 -17.73 -6.21 -5.65
C PHE A 500 -16.35 -5.86 -6.23
N ILE A 501 -16.31 -5.22 -7.40
CA ILE A 501 -15.07 -4.82 -8.09
C ILE A 501 -14.42 -3.65 -7.35
N LEU A 502 -15.20 -2.64 -6.93
CA LEU A 502 -14.70 -1.48 -6.17
C LEU A 502 -14.02 -1.92 -4.86
N PRO A 503 -14.64 -2.77 -4.01
CA PRO A 503 -13.97 -3.28 -2.83
C PRO A 503 -12.67 -4.03 -3.13
N LEU A 504 -12.60 -4.79 -4.22
CA LEU A 504 -11.37 -5.48 -4.63
C LEU A 504 -10.27 -4.49 -5.04
N ILE A 505 -10.60 -3.49 -5.86
CA ILE A 505 -9.68 -2.40 -6.24
C ILE A 505 -9.21 -1.66 -4.99
N MET A 506 -10.14 -1.36 -4.08
CA MET A 506 -9.84 -0.76 -2.78
C MET A 506 -8.83 -1.61 -2.00
N GLY A 507 -9.03 -2.93 -1.92
CA GLY A 507 -8.10 -3.88 -1.33
C GLY A 507 -6.71 -3.83 -1.94
N VAL A 508 -6.62 -3.78 -3.27
CA VAL A 508 -5.35 -3.62 -4.00
C VAL A 508 -4.70 -2.28 -3.66
N THR A 509 -5.43 -1.17 -3.70
CA THR A 509 -4.87 0.15 -3.34
C THR A 509 -4.40 0.17 -1.89
N MET A 510 -5.14 -0.45 -0.97
CA MET A 510 -4.77 -0.53 0.44
C MET A 510 -3.52 -1.40 0.64
N PHE A 511 -3.40 -2.51 -0.09
CA PHE A 511 -2.21 -3.34 -0.09
C PHE A 511 -0.98 -2.58 -0.61
N VAL A 512 -1.11 -1.88 -1.74
CA VAL A 512 -0.03 -1.04 -2.30
C VAL A 512 0.37 0.07 -1.33
N GLN A 513 -0.61 0.76 -0.76
CA GLN A 513 -0.38 1.79 0.26
C GLN A 513 0.34 1.21 1.49
N GLN A 514 -0.02 -0.01 1.91
CA GLN A 514 0.63 -0.66 3.03
C GLN A 514 2.07 -1.07 2.72
N MET A 515 2.39 -1.50 1.50
CA MET A 515 3.78 -1.79 1.08
C MET A 515 4.68 -0.54 1.12
N LEU A 516 4.09 0.65 1.01
CA LEU A 516 4.80 1.92 1.16
C LEU A 516 5.07 2.28 2.62
N ASN A 517 4.26 1.77 3.57
CA ASN A 517 4.42 2.00 5.00
C ASN A 517 5.48 1.07 5.61
N PRO A 518 6.29 1.53 6.59
CA PRO A 518 7.25 0.68 7.30
C PRO A 518 6.53 -0.41 8.10
N GLN A 519 7.10 -1.61 8.14
CA GLN A 519 6.51 -2.73 8.90
C GLN A 519 6.77 -2.56 10.41
N PRO A 520 5.80 -2.96 11.26
CA PRO A 520 6.00 -2.99 12.71
C PRO A 520 7.15 -3.93 13.10
N THR A 521 7.88 -3.60 14.15
CA THR A 521 9.02 -4.40 14.67
C THR A 521 8.59 -5.68 15.38
N ASP A 522 7.32 -5.76 15.81
CA ASP A 522 6.69 -6.94 16.40
C ASP A 522 6.14 -7.88 15.30
N PRO A 523 6.60 -9.15 15.23
CA PRO A 523 6.14 -10.11 14.23
C PRO A 523 4.64 -10.44 14.33
N MET A 524 4.00 -10.33 15.50
CA MET A 524 2.55 -10.54 15.65
C MET A 524 1.78 -9.37 15.02
N GLN A 525 2.18 -8.14 15.31
CA GLN A 525 1.56 -6.94 14.73
C GLN A 525 1.78 -6.89 13.20
N ALA A 526 2.97 -7.25 12.72
CA ALA A 526 3.27 -7.31 11.29
C ALA A 526 2.40 -8.32 10.53
N LYS A 527 2.10 -9.48 11.14
CA LYS A 527 1.16 -10.47 10.55
C LYS A 527 -0.25 -9.92 10.45
N VAL A 528 -0.77 -9.28 11.51
CA VAL A 528 -2.09 -8.63 11.49
C VAL A 528 -2.15 -7.57 10.40
N PHE A 529 -1.11 -6.75 10.30
CA PHE A 529 -0.99 -5.75 9.24
C PHE A 529 -1.10 -6.40 7.85
N LYS A 530 -0.39 -7.50 7.56
CA LYS A 530 -0.47 -8.18 6.24
C LYS A 530 -1.88 -8.71 5.90
N ILE A 531 -2.68 -9.06 6.91
CA ILE A 531 -4.05 -9.57 6.73
C ILE A 531 -5.07 -8.42 6.65
N MET A 532 -4.73 -7.22 7.16
CA MET A 532 -5.63 -6.08 7.25
C MET A 532 -6.28 -5.69 5.91
N PRO A 533 -5.57 -5.62 4.76
CA PRO A 533 -6.21 -5.30 3.48
C PRO A 533 -7.27 -6.32 3.09
N ILE A 534 -7.03 -7.61 3.36
CA ILE A 534 -7.98 -8.69 3.04
C ILE A 534 -9.21 -8.57 3.93
N MET A 535 -9.02 -8.44 5.25
CA MET A 535 -10.14 -8.23 6.19
C MET A 535 -10.94 -6.98 5.84
N PHE A 536 -10.26 -5.88 5.54
CA PHE A 536 -10.91 -4.61 5.26
C PHE A 536 -11.60 -4.58 3.89
N THR A 537 -11.07 -5.34 2.92
CA THR A 537 -11.76 -5.62 1.66
C THR A 537 -13.06 -6.36 1.93
N VAL A 538 -13.02 -7.51 2.64
CA VAL A 538 -14.20 -8.29 3.04
C VAL A 538 -15.22 -7.41 3.77
N PHE A 539 -14.75 -6.56 4.67
CA PHE A 539 -15.59 -5.59 5.38
C PHE A 539 -16.26 -4.58 4.43
N MET A 540 -15.52 -4.02 3.47
CA MET A 540 -16.01 -3.03 2.51
C MET A 540 -16.95 -3.59 1.44
N LEU A 541 -17.07 -4.92 1.28
CA LEU A 541 -18.09 -5.52 0.41
C LEU A 541 -19.51 -5.14 0.85
N PHE A 542 -19.72 -4.85 2.14
CA PHE A 542 -21.03 -4.55 2.71
C PHE A 542 -21.35 -3.05 2.78
N PHE A 543 -20.48 -2.18 2.26
CA PHE A 543 -20.62 -0.73 2.33
C PHE A 543 -21.07 -0.11 0.99
N PRO A 544 -21.68 1.10 1.02
CA PRO A 544 -22.06 1.83 -0.18
C PRO A 544 -20.89 2.03 -1.15
N SER A 545 -21.13 1.84 -2.45
CA SER A 545 -20.12 1.93 -3.49
C SER A 545 -19.50 3.33 -3.57
N GLY A 546 -20.26 4.40 -3.28
CA GLY A 546 -19.73 5.76 -3.19
C GLY A 546 -18.73 5.97 -2.04
N LEU A 547 -18.89 5.24 -0.93
CA LEU A 547 -17.95 5.28 0.17
C LEU A 547 -16.65 4.53 -0.17
N VAL A 548 -16.79 3.39 -0.83
CA VAL A 548 -15.64 2.62 -1.33
C VAL A 548 -14.89 3.42 -2.38
N LEU A 549 -15.59 4.13 -3.27
CA LEU A 549 -15.00 5.05 -4.26
C LEU A 549 -14.18 6.15 -3.59
N TYR A 550 -14.75 6.83 -2.59
CA TYR A 550 -14.01 7.81 -1.77
C TYR A 550 -12.72 7.20 -1.23
N TRP A 551 -12.79 5.97 -0.71
CA TRP A 551 -11.63 5.31 -0.13
C TRP A 551 -10.55 4.97 -1.18
N ILE A 552 -10.94 4.48 -2.35
CA ILE A 552 -10.02 4.20 -3.47
C ILE A 552 -9.27 5.48 -3.86
N VAL A 553 -9.99 6.57 -4.07
CA VAL A 553 -9.42 7.87 -4.48
C VAL A 553 -8.50 8.40 -3.39
N ASN A 554 -8.94 8.31 -2.14
CA ASN A 554 -8.17 8.66 -0.97
C ASN A 554 -6.83 7.90 -0.90
N ASN A 555 -6.87 6.57 -1.02
CA ASN A 555 -5.68 5.73 -1.01
C ASN A 555 -4.77 6.06 -2.19
N SER A 556 -5.33 6.26 -3.38
CA SER A 556 -4.58 6.58 -4.59
C SER A 556 -3.82 7.90 -4.46
N ILE A 557 -4.47 8.95 -3.95
CA ILE A 557 -3.82 10.24 -3.65
C ILE A 557 -2.74 10.06 -2.58
N THR A 558 -3.02 9.26 -1.54
CA THR A 558 -2.03 8.98 -0.50
C THR A 558 -0.83 8.21 -1.04
N ILE A 559 -1.02 7.23 -1.92
CA ILE A 559 0.06 6.49 -2.59
C ILE A 559 0.92 7.45 -3.40
N LEU A 560 0.30 8.33 -4.20
CA LEU A 560 1.03 9.35 -4.98
C LEU A 560 1.80 10.32 -4.07
N GLN A 561 1.17 10.79 -3.00
CA GLN A 561 1.78 11.68 -2.02
C GLN A 561 2.97 10.99 -1.32
N GLN A 562 2.80 9.76 -0.85
CA GLN A 562 3.85 8.98 -0.20
C GLN A 562 4.97 8.64 -1.18
N TRP A 563 4.66 8.28 -2.42
CA TRP A 563 5.67 8.04 -3.45
C TRP A 563 6.51 9.30 -3.71
N PHE A 564 5.87 10.46 -3.85
CA PHE A 564 6.58 11.73 -4.03
C PHE A 564 7.41 12.11 -2.81
N ILE A 565 6.87 11.97 -1.59
CA ILE A 565 7.61 12.26 -0.35
C ILE A 565 8.74 11.26 -0.14
N ASN A 566 8.53 9.96 -0.34
CA ASN A 566 9.56 8.93 -0.21
C ASN A 566 10.66 9.15 -1.24
N LYS A 567 10.33 9.50 -2.48
CA LYS A 567 11.33 9.85 -3.50
C LYS A 567 12.09 11.10 -3.10
N ASN A 568 11.44 12.11 -2.52
CA ASN A 568 12.10 13.33 -2.06
C ASN A 568 12.90 13.13 -0.77
N VAL A 569 12.49 12.24 0.14
CA VAL A 569 13.24 11.91 1.36
C VAL A 569 14.39 10.97 1.02
N ALA A 570 14.24 10.03 0.10
CA ALA A 570 15.33 9.24 -0.45
C ALA A 570 16.28 10.15 -1.22
N LYS A 571 15.80 11.05 -2.09
CA LYS A 571 16.62 12.08 -2.74
C LYS A 571 17.21 13.07 -1.76
N ALA A 572 16.57 13.37 -0.63
CA ALA A 572 17.11 14.25 0.40
C ALA A 572 18.01 13.50 1.36
N LYS A 573 17.92 12.16 1.44
CA LYS A 573 18.84 11.30 2.16
C LYS A 573 20.06 11.05 1.32
N VAL A 574 19.91 10.70 0.04
CA VAL A 574 20.94 10.73 -0.99
C VAL A 574 21.50 12.13 -1.09
N ALA A 575 20.71 13.20 -1.23
CA ALA A 575 21.23 14.57 -1.20
C ALA A 575 21.78 14.94 0.16
N SER A 576 21.32 14.39 1.29
CA SER A 576 21.99 14.60 2.58
C SER A 576 23.19 13.68 2.74
N GLU A 577 23.32 12.58 2.02
CA GLU A 577 24.44 11.63 1.93
C GLU A 577 25.33 12.01 0.75
N VAL A 578 24.99 13.06 -0.01
CA VAL A 578 25.69 13.73 -1.11
C VAL A 578 26.00 15.18 -0.71
N MET A 579 25.29 15.73 0.29
CA MET A 579 25.63 16.94 1.05
C MET A 579 26.32 16.57 2.39
N SER A 580 26.16 15.34 2.87
CA SER A 580 26.96 14.69 3.94
C SER A 580 27.80 13.50 3.43
N ASN A 581 27.78 13.20 2.12
CA ASN A 581 29.05 12.97 1.43
C ASN A 581 29.52 14.34 1.02
N PRO A 582 30.35 15.00 1.83
CA PRO A 582 31.10 16.12 1.33
C PRO A 582 32.21 15.62 0.40
N VAL A 583 31.97 14.65 -0.49
CA VAL A 583 33.06 14.12 -1.34
C VAL A 583 33.53 15.20 -2.32
N SER A 584 32.66 16.11 -2.78
CA SER A 584 33.10 17.23 -3.64
C SER A 584 33.56 18.49 -2.91
N GLN A 585 33.55 18.54 -1.56
CA GLN A 585 34.04 19.71 -0.80
C GLN A 585 34.99 19.43 0.37
N THR A 586 35.16 18.17 0.79
CA THR A 586 36.14 17.83 1.85
C THR A 586 37.47 17.42 1.27
N THR A 587 38.52 17.84 1.97
CA THR A 587 39.86 17.35 1.71
C THR A 587 40.14 16.17 2.62
N ILE A 588 40.39 15.01 2.03
CA ILE A 588 40.78 13.80 2.76
C ILE A 588 42.30 13.71 2.89
N ALA A 589 42.76 13.09 3.97
CA ALA A 589 44.16 12.75 4.18
C ALA A 589 44.33 11.34 4.76
N ALA A 590 45.35 10.63 4.32
CA ALA A 590 45.77 9.34 4.89
C ALA A 590 47.24 9.03 4.57
N ILE A 591 47.84 8.14 5.36
CA ILE A 591 49.16 7.57 5.09
C ILE A 591 49.02 6.61 3.90
N ALA A 592 49.77 6.86 2.83
CA ALA A 592 49.76 6.08 1.58
C ALA A 592 50.83 4.98 1.53
N THR A 593 51.75 4.95 2.50
CA THR A 593 52.78 3.90 2.65
C THR A 593 52.33 2.79 3.61
N PRO A 594 52.81 1.54 3.46
CA PRO A 594 52.49 0.45 4.38
C PRO A 594 52.80 0.78 5.85
N PRO A 595 52.00 0.27 6.81
CA PRO A 595 52.26 0.47 8.22
C PRO A 595 53.56 -0.25 8.62
N GLY A 596 54.46 0.46 9.31
CA GLY A 596 55.74 -0.10 9.73
C GLY A 596 56.81 0.97 9.92
N ARG A 597 58.06 0.55 10.04
CA ARG A 597 59.22 1.45 10.07
C ARG A 597 59.85 1.48 8.68
N GLY A 598 59.88 2.67 8.06
CA GLY A 598 60.52 2.89 6.76
C GLY A 598 61.39 4.15 6.77
N GLY A 599 62.29 4.26 5.79
CA GLY A 599 63.10 5.48 5.61
C GLY A 599 62.26 6.70 5.22
N VAL A 600 61.18 6.49 4.47
CA VAL A 600 60.23 7.52 4.02
C VAL A 600 58.80 7.06 4.28
N GLY A 601 57.94 7.98 4.70
CA GLY A 601 56.50 7.77 4.79
C GLY A 601 55.77 8.86 4.02
N VAL A 602 54.72 8.46 3.27
CA VAL A 602 53.97 9.37 2.41
C VAL A 602 52.59 9.60 2.99
N ILE A 603 52.20 10.86 3.17
CA ILE A 603 50.84 11.27 3.51
C ILE A 603 50.24 11.97 2.30
N ARG A 604 49.10 11.47 1.82
CA ARG A 604 48.40 12.01 0.64
C ARG A 604 47.20 12.82 1.09
N LEU A 605 47.03 14.01 0.50
CA LEU A 605 45.83 14.85 0.61
C LEU A 605 45.12 14.93 -0.75
N SER A 606 43.80 14.86 -0.77
CA SER A 606 42.98 15.08 -1.99
C SER A 606 41.75 15.91 -1.66
N GLY A 607 41.49 16.96 -2.45
CA GLY A 607 40.28 17.77 -2.36
C GLY A 607 40.57 19.28 -2.40
N PRO A 608 39.53 20.13 -2.36
CA PRO A 608 39.64 21.55 -2.70
C PRO A 608 40.48 22.40 -1.72
N LYS A 609 40.75 21.91 -0.51
CA LYS A 609 41.60 22.58 0.49
C LYS A 609 42.99 21.96 0.59
N ALA A 610 43.35 20.95 -0.22
CA ALA A 610 44.63 20.25 -0.14
C ALA A 610 45.82 21.23 -0.20
N TYR A 611 45.75 22.23 -1.08
CA TYR A 611 46.80 23.24 -1.24
C TYR A 611 46.86 24.22 -0.06
N ALA A 612 45.71 24.69 0.41
CA ALA A 612 45.65 25.58 1.57
C ALA A 612 46.19 24.91 2.84
N ILE A 613 45.83 23.64 3.05
CA ILE A 613 46.30 22.83 4.20
C ILE A 613 47.81 22.61 4.10
N ALA A 614 48.32 22.25 2.92
CA ALA A 614 49.76 22.07 2.72
C ALA A 614 50.56 23.38 2.90
N GLN A 615 50.02 24.52 2.47
CA GLN A 615 50.63 25.83 2.73
C GLN A 615 50.64 26.17 4.22
N ALA A 616 49.55 25.89 4.94
CA ALA A 616 49.48 26.13 6.38
C ALA A 616 50.45 25.25 7.17
N LEU A 617 50.58 23.97 6.80
CA LEU A 617 51.53 23.04 7.43
C LEU A 617 53.00 23.45 7.18
N THR A 618 53.31 23.92 5.97
CA THR A 618 54.70 24.23 5.58
C THR A 618 55.11 25.69 5.79
N GLN A 619 54.14 26.56 6.11
CA GLN A 619 54.30 28.01 6.24
C GLN A 619 55.02 28.68 5.07
N LYS A 620 54.97 28.07 3.87
CA LYS A 620 55.68 28.50 2.66
C LYS A 620 54.83 28.27 1.42
N ALA A 621 55.11 29.04 0.37
CA ALA A 621 54.49 28.82 -0.93
C ALA A 621 54.73 27.38 -1.44
N LEU A 622 53.74 26.81 -2.11
CA LEU A 622 53.83 25.45 -2.67
C LEU A 622 54.86 25.37 -3.80
N PRO A 623 55.49 24.20 -4.00
CA PRO A 623 56.34 23.96 -5.16
C PRO A 623 55.52 24.00 -6.46
N GLN A 624 56.21 24.16 -7.58
CA GLN A 624 55.59 24.05 -8.91
C GLN A 624 54.93 22.68 -9.07
N ALA A 625 53.81 22.62 -9.79
CA ALA A 625 53.10 21.38 -10.07
C ALA A 625 54.05 20.28 -10.59
N ARG A 626 54.02 19.10 -9.95
CA ARG A 626 54.84 17.91 -10.25
C ARG A 626 56.36 18.08 -10.02
N PHE A 627 56.79 19.11 -9.29
CA PHE A 627 58.16 19.24 -8.79
C PHE A 627 58.22 19.02 -7.28
N ALA A 628 59.28 18.34 -6.81
CA ALA A 628 59.51 18.15 -5.39
C ALA A 628 60.10 19.42 -4.75
N GLY A 629 59.48 19.89 -3.68
CA GLY A 629 59.99 21.00 -2.88
C GLY A 629 60.33 20.55 -1.47
N PHE A 630 61.57 20.81 -1.02
CA PHE A 630 61.96 20.60 0.37
C PHE A 630 61.22 21.56 1.31
N ARG A 631 60.63 21.04 2.39
CA ARG A 631 59.80 21.76 3.35
C ARG A 631 60.03 21.25 4.77
N GLN A 632 59.90 22.14 5.74
CA GLN A 632 59.71 21.81 7.15
C GLN A 632 58.19 21.75 7.42
N PHE A 633 57.75 20.84 8.27
CA PHE A 633 56.36 20.67 8.68
C PHE A 633 56.19 21.17 10.11
N PHE A 634 55.25 22.10 10.33
CA PHE A 634 55.10 22.80 11.60
C PHE A 634 53.83 22.39 12.38
N ASP A 635 53.92 22.40 13.70
CA ASP A 635 52.79 22.18 14.61
C ASP A 635 51.91 23.45 14.79
N GLU A 636 51.00 23.44 15.77
CA GLU A 636 50.16 24.62 16.10
C GLU A 636 50.97 25.79 16.68
N LYS A 637 52.06 25.50 17.39
CA LYS A 637 52.91 26.51 18.06
C LYS A 637 54.00 27.06 17.14
N GLY A 638 54.17 26.50 15.96
CA GLY A 638 55.21 26.85 14.99
C GLY A 638 56.53 26.13 15.22
N GLU A 639 56.54 25.03 15.98
CA GLU A 639 57.70 24.16 16.15
C GLU A 639 57.79 23.15 15.00
N VAL A 640 59.02 22.80 14.59
CA VAL A 640 59.26 21.84 13.51
C VAL A 640 58.97 20.43 14.00
N MET A 641 57.99 19.77 13.38
CA MET A 641 57.63 18.38 13.63
C MET A 641 58.55 17.42 12.86
N ASP A 642 58.74 17.70 11.57
CA ASP A 642 59.54 16.89 10.65
C ASP A 642 60.01 17.74 9.45
N GLU A 643 60.91 17.18 8.65
CA GLU A 643 61.38 17.76 7.39
C GLU A 643 61.23 16.75 6.25
N GLY A 644 60.83 17.22 5.07
CA GLY A 644 60.52 16.33 3.97
C GLY A 644 60.31 17.04 2.64
N LEU A 645 59.74 16.30 1.69
CA LEU A 645 59.37 16.80 0.37
C LEU A 645 57.86 17.00 0.29
N ALA A 646 57.42 18.08 -0.35
CA ALA A 646 56.05 18.27 -0.78
C ALA A 646 55.97 18.21 -2.32
N ILE A 647 54.97 17.52 -2.87
CA ILE A 647 54.70 17.45 -4.30
C ILE A 647 53.22 17.77 -4.54
N CYS A 648 52.93 18.67 -5.49
CA CYS A 648 51.57 19.11 -5.79
C CYS A 648 51.13 18.62 -7.18
N PHE A 649 49.92 18.06 -7.26
CA PHE A 649 49.29 17.60 -8.50
C PHE A 649 47.98 18.37 -8.71
N PRO A 650 47.86 19.18 -9.77
CA PRO A 650 46.66 20.01 -10.00
C PRO A 650 45.54 19.21 -10.64
N ASN A 651 44.28 19.53 -10.29
CA ASN A 651 43.08 19.10 -11.01
C ASN A 651 43.16 19.51 -12.51
N PRO A 652 42.79 18.66 -13.49
CA PRO A 652 42.34 17.25 -13.38
C PRO A 652 43.48 16.22 -13.48
N ASN A 653 44.72 16.70 -13.45
CA ASN A 653 45.94 15.96 -13.74
C ASN A 653 46.57 15.34 -12.49
N SER A 654 45.73 14.73 -11.64
CA SER A 654 46.06 14.01 -10.42
C SER A 654 45.46 12.60 -10.42
N PHE A 655 45.76 11.79 -9.40
CA PHE A 655 45.21 10.45 -9.24
C PHE A 655 43.68 10.46 -9.07
N THR A 656 43.16 11.31 -8.18
CA THR A 656 41.73 11.41 -7.87
C THR A 656 40.95 12.28 -8.85
N GLY A 657 41.63 13.05 -9.71
CA GLY A 657 41.00 14.10 -10.52
C GLY A 657 40.79 15.42 -9.76
N GLU A 658 41.14 15.48 -8.47
CA GLU A 658 41.08 16.70 -7.64
C GLU A 658 42.48 17.32 -7.45
N ASP A 659 42.59 18.42 -6.70
CA ASP A 659 43.90 18.90 -6.25
C ASP A 659 44.47 17.92 -5.20
N VAL A 660 45.68 17.41 -5.45
CA VAL A 660 46.36 16.43 -4.61
C VAL A 660 47.72 16.95 -4.14
N VAL A 661 48.05 16.73 -2.88
CA VAL A 661 49.40 16.98 -2.32
C VAL A 661 49.92 15.72 -1.68
N GLU A 662 51.17 15.37 -1.99
CA GLU A 662 51.89 14.30 -1.31
C GLU A 662 53.00 14.89 -0.45
N LEU A 663 52.97 14.57 0.85
CA LEU A 663 53.97 14.94 1.84
C LEU A 663 54.83 13.71 2.15
N GLN A 664 56.12 13.79 1.86
CA GLN A 664 57.08 12.71 2.02
C GLN A 664 58.05 13.07 3.14
N GLY A 665 57.78 12.58 4.35
CA GLY A 665 58.61 12.78 5.54
C GLY A 665 59.25 11.47 6.02
N HIS A 666 59.77 11.46 7.24
CA HIS A 666 60.36 10.24 7.81
C HIS A 666 59.29 9.18 8.08
N GLY A 667 59.58 7.91 7.74
CA GLY A 667 58.63 6.79 7.81
C GLY A 667 58.42 6.19 9.21
N GLY A 668 58.55 6.99 10.27
CA GLY A 668 58.30 6.56 11.64
C GLY A 668 56.81 6.62 11.99
N PRO A 669 56.19 5.57 12.56
CA PRO A 669 54.76 5.58 12.89
C PRO A 669 54.33 6.74 13.78
N VAL A 670 55.18 7.14 14.73
CA VAL A 670 54.89 8.26 15.64
C VAL A 670 54.80 9.58 14.89
N ILE A 671 55.79 9.87 14.03
CA ILE A 671 55.83 11.14 13.31
C ILE A 671 54.78 11.21 12.20
N GLN A 672 54.53 10.10 11.49
CA GLN A 672 53.47 10.01 10.47
C GLN A 672 52.08 10.24 11.06
N ASN A 673 51.79 9.64 12.23
CA ASN A 673 50.51 9.87 12.92
C ASN A 673 50.39 11.31 13.47
N ALA A 674 51.49 11.89 13.95
CA ALA A 674 51.49 13.28 14.42
C ALA A 674 51.25 14.26 13.27
N LEU A 675 51.91 14.08 12.13
CA LEU A 675 51.68 14.87 10.91
C LEU A 675 50.25 14.69 10.40
N LEU A 676 49.72 13.47 10.39
CA LEU A 676 48.34 13.20 9.97
C LEU A 676 47.31 13.89 10.90
N ALA A 677 47.52 13.82 12.22
CA ALA A 677 46.68 14.53 13.19
C ALA A 677 46.73 16.06 12.96
N ARG A 678 47.91 16.59 12.66
CA ARG A 678 48.07 18.01 12.32
C ARG A 678 47.31 18.41 11.05
N LEU A 679 47.28 17.55 10.04
CA LEU A 679 46.46 17.79 8.84
C LEU A 679 44.97 17.82 9.17
N PHE A 680 44.49 17.00 10.10
CA PHE A 680 43.10 17.02 10.54
C PHE A 680 42.73 18.31 11.27
N GLU A 681 43.61 18.82 12.13
CA GLU A 681 43.43 20.13 12.77
C GLU A 681 43.35 21.27 11.74
N LEU A 682 44.13 21.18 10.66
CA LEU A 682 44.14 22.16 9.57
C LEU A 682 42.92 22.02 8.62
N GLY A 683 42.04 21.05 8.86
CA GLY A 683 40.76 20.91 8.16
C GLY A 683 40.70 19.78 7.12
N ALA A 684 41.68 18.87 7.10
CA ALA A 684 41.52 17.59 6.41
C ALA A 684 40.64 16.63 7.25
N ILE A 685 40.08 15.61 6.61
CA ILE A 685 39.39 14.51 7.29
C ILE A 685 40.08 13.18 6.97
N ALA A 686 39.93 12.18 7.84
CA ALA A 686 40.50 10.86 7.58
C ALA A 686 39.85 10.22 6.36
N ALA A 687 40.66 9.77 5.39
CA ALA A 687 40.16 9.02 4.25
C ALA A 687 39.62 7.65 4.69
N LYS A 688 38.48 7.23 4.13
CA LYS A 688 37.96 5.86 4.25
C LYS A 688 38.80 4.90 3.42
N ALA A 689 38.62 3.61 3.65
CA ALA A 689 39.19 2.53 2.83
C ALA A 689 38.79 2.73 1.36
N GLY A 690 39.79 2.76 0.46
CA GLY A 690 39.57 2.92 -0.99
C GLY A 690 39.02 4.28 -1.45
N GLU A 691 38.94 5.29 -0.56
CA GLU A 691 38.29 6.57 -0.90
C GLU A 691 39.03 7.35 -2.00
N PHE A 692 40.36 7.28 -2.12
CA PHE A 692 41.05 8.00 -3.20
C PHE A 692 40.72 7.37 -4.57
N SER A 693 40.68 6.04 -4.66
CA SER A 693 40.33 5.29 -5.87
C SER A 693 38.84 5.46 -6.21
N MET A 694 37.96 5.52 -5.19
CA MET A 694 36.55 5.84 -5.36
C MET A 694 36.37 7.22 -5.98
N ARG A 695 37.06 8.25 -5.47
CA ARG A 695 37.02 9.61 -6.06
C ARG A 695 37.58 9.65 -7.48
N ALA A 696 38.61 8.85 -7.77
CA ALA A 696 39.14 8.73 -9.12
C ALA A 696 38.10 8.15 -10.10
N PHE A 697 37.34 7.14 -9.66
CA PHE A 697 36.21 6.59 -10.42
C PHE A 697 35.09 7.62 -10.63
N GLU A 698 34.63 8.29 -9.56
CA GLU A 698 33.57 9.30 -9.62
C GLU A 698 33.92 10.48 -10.55
N ASN A 699 35.20 10.87 -10.58
CA ASN A 699 35.70 11.94 -11.46
C ASN A 699 36.05 11.46 -12.88
N GLY A 700 35.72 10.21 -13.23
CA GLY A 700 35.95 9.64 -14.57
C GLY A 700 37.43 9.48 -14.93
N LYS A 701 38.34 9.40 -13.94
CA LYS A 701 39.77 9.15 -14.17
C LYS A 701 40.07 7.70 -14.51
N MET A 702 39.21 6.80 -14.05
CA MET A 702 39.30 5.36 -14.25
C MET A 702 37.89 4.75 -14.16
N ASP A 703 37.67 3.62 -14.82
CA ASP A 703 36.45 2.83 -14.65
C ASP A 703 36.56 1.85 -13.45
N LEU A 704 35.49 1.11 -13.18
CA LEU A 704 35.43 0.21 -12.03
C LEU A 704 36.43 -0.96 -12.14
N VAL A 705 36.70 -1.46 -13.35
CA VAL A 705 37.66 -2.54 -13.60
C VAL A 705 39.08 -2.06 -13.33
N GLN A 706 39.41 -0.85 -13.77
CA GLN A 706 40.70 -0.23 -13.54
C GLN A 706 40.93 0.03 -12.05
N ALA A 707 39.90 0.47 -11.31
CA ALA A 707 39.98 0.64 -9.86
C ALA A 707 40.25 -0.71 -9.14
N GLU A 708 39.57 -1.79 -9.53
CA GLU A 708 39.82 -3.13 -9.01
C GLU A 708 41.24 -3.64 -9.31
N ALA A 709 41.77 -3.32 -10.50
CA ALA A 709 43.11 -3.71 -10.90
C ALA A 709 44.21 -3.09 -10.03
N ILE A 710 43.96 -1.94 -9.39
CA ILE A 710 44.90 -1.33 -8.42
C ILE A 710 45.08 -2.25 -7.20
N ALA A 711 43.97 -2.78 -6.67
CA ALA A 711 44.04 -3.73 -5.56
C ALA A 711 44.74 -5.02 -6.00
N ASP A 712 44.35 -5.55 -7.17
CA ASP A 712 44.91 -6.80 -7.68
C ASP A 712 46.42 -6.70 -7.99
N LEU A 713 46.91 -5.53 -8.41
CA LEU A 713 48.34 -5.28 -8.61
C LEU A 713 49.13 -5.30 -7.29
N ILE A 714 48.53 -4.81 -6.22
CA ILE A 714 49.21 -4.68 -4.93
C ILE A 714 49.21 -6.02 -4.17
N ASP A 715 48.15 -6.80 -4.35
CA ASP A 715 48.04 -8.15 -3.78
C ASP A 715 48.70 -9.23 -4.65
N ALA A 716 49.23 -8.86 -5.82
CA ALA A 716 49.83 -9.80 -6.78
C ALA A 716 51.01 -10.56 -6.15
N THR A 717 50.90 -11.88 -6.11
CA THR A 717 51.93 -12.79 -5.56
C THR A 717 52.82 -13.42 -6.65
N SER A 718 52.50 -13.22 -7.93
CA SER A 718 53.30 -13.68 -9.07
C SER A 718 53.53 -12.57 -10.10
N GLN A 719 54.61 -12.67 -10.89
CA GLN A 719 54.90 -11.71 -11.95
C GLN A 719 53.81 -11.69 -13.04
N ALA A 720 53.22 -12.85 -13.35
CA ALA A 720 52.13 -12.97 -14.33
C ALA A 720 50.86 -12.25 -13.85
N ALA A 721 50.51 -12.39 -12.56
CA ALA A 721 49.41 -11.66 -11.94
C ALA A 721 49.67 -10.14 -11.97
N ALA A 722 50.86 -9.70 -11.58
CA ALA A 722 51.21 -8.27 -11.59
C ALA A 722 51.14 -7.66 -13.01
N ARG A 723 51.68 -8.34 -14.03
CA ARG A 723 51.60 -7.88 -15.43
C ARG A 723 50.15 -7.81 -15.93
N SER A 724 49.33 -8.79 -15.58
CA SER A 724 47.91 -8.83 -15.96
C SER A 724 47.11 -7.72 -15.27
N ALA A 725 47.42 -7.43 -14.00
CA ALA A 725 46.83 -6.32 -13.25
C ALA A 725 47.20 -4.96 -13.88
N VAL A 726 48.47 -4.76 -14.26
CA VAL A 726 48.92 -3.53 -14.96
C VAL A 726 48.16 -3.34 -16.26
N ARG A 727 47.91 -4.40 -17.03
CA ARG A 727 47.14 -4.31 -18.27
C ARG A 727 45.67 -3.97 -18.03
N SER A 728 45.04 -4.61 -17.04
CA SER A 728 43.68 -4.23 -16.61
C SER A 728 43.63 -2.75 -16.18
N LEU A 729 44.63 -2.27 -15.43
CA LEU A 729 44.75 -0.88 -15.01
C LEU A 729 44.93 0.09 -16.19
N GLN A 730 45.64 -0.34 -17.25
CA GLN A 730 45.74 0.40 -18.52
C GLN A 730 44.46 0.38 -19.36
N GLY A 731 43.40 -0.29 -18.87
CA GLY A 731 42.09 -0.36 -19.53
C GLY A 731 41.98 -1.48 -20.58
N ALA A 732 42.93 -2.42 -20.66
CA ALA A 732 42.91 -3.48 -21.67
C ALA A 732 41.65 -4.35 -21.59
N PHE A 733 41.21 -4.69 -20.36
CA PHE A 733 39.98 -5.45 -20.18
C PHE A 733 38.75 -4.61 -20.52
N SER A 734 38.67 -3.39 -20.02
CA SER A 734 37.58 -2.45 -20.31
C SER A 734 37.42 -2.20 -21.80
N ASN A 735 38.51 -2.04 -22.55
CA ASN A 735 38.47 -1.88 -24.00
C ASN A 735 37.88 -3.10 -24.71
N LYS A 736 38.23 -4.32 -24.27
CA LYS A 736 37.63 -5.56 -24.80
C LYS A 736 36.13 -5.62 -24.50
N VAL A 737 35.70 -5.27 -23.29
CA VAL A 737 34.27 -5.21 -22.92
C VAL A 737 33.53 -4.16 -23.73
N ASN A 738 34.08 -2.95 -23.86
CA ASN A 738 33.50 -1.85 -24.62
C ASN A 738 33.40 -2.17 -26.11
N THR A 739 34.37 -2.89 -26.68
CA THR A 739 34.29 -3.37 -28.07
C THR A 739 33.08 -4.28 -28.26
N VAL A 740 32.83 -5.20 -27.32
CA VAL A 740 31.65 -6.08 -27.35
C VAL A 740 30.37 -5.26 -27.15
N LEU A 741 30.39 -4.31 -26.23
CA LEU A 741 29.27 -3.41 -25.95
C LEU A 741 28.89 -2.58 -27.18
N GLU A 742 29.86 -2.04 -27.92
CA GLU A 742 29.65 -1.32 -29.18
C GLU A 742 29.01 -2.21 -30.24
N LYS A 743 29.50 -3.45 -30.41
CA LYS A 743 28.87 -4.42 -31.32
C LYS A 743 27.44 -4.74 -30.93
N LEU A 744 27.17 -4.89 -29.63
CA LEU A 744 25.84 -5.15 -29.09
C LEU A 744 24.90 -3.95 -29.28
N ILE A 745 25.37 -2.72 -29.06
CA ILE A 745 24.62 -1.48 -29.35
C ILE A 745 24.29 -1.40 -30.83
N HIS A 746 25.26 -1.70 -31.71
CA HIS A 746 25.02 -1.71 -33.15
C HIS A 746 23.97 -2.75 -33.53
N LEU A 747 24.05 -3.98 -33.02
CA LEU A 747 23.03 -5.01 -33.21
C LEU A 747 21.64 -4.54 -32.73
N ARG A 748 21.55 -3.94 -31.54
CA ARG A 748 20.29 -3.41 -31.00
C ARG A 748 19.69 -2.33 -31.90
N LEU A 749 20.52 -1.41 -32.40
CA LEU A 749 20.08 -0.38 -33.33
C LEU A 749 19.45 -0.98 -34.58
N HIS A 750 20.02 -2.05 -35.15
CA HIS A 750 19.43 -2.76 -36.28
C HIS A 750 18.09 -3.43 -35.94
N VAL A 751 17.96 -4.02 -34.75
CA VAL A 751 16.70 -4.66 -34.32
C VAL A 751 15.61 -3.62 -34.01
N GLU A 752 15.94 -2.54 -33.31
CA GLU A 752 14.98 -1.46 -32.96
C GLU A 752 14.49 -0.72 -34.20
N ALA A 753 15.40 -0.38 -35.12
CA ALA A 753 15.03 0.22 -36.40
C ALA A 753 14.07 -0.68 -37.20
N ALA A 754 14.20 -1.99 -37.08
CA ALA A 754 13.33 -2.92 -37.79
C ALA A 754 11.94 -3.09 -37.14
N ILE A 755 11.81 -2.80 -35.84
CA ILE A 755 10.52 -2.78 -35.13
C ILE A 755 9.76 -1.48 -35.43
N ASP A 756 10.46 -0.34 -35.48
CA ASP A 756 9.83 0.98 -35.62
C ASP A 756 9.27 1.27 -37.03
N PHE A 757 9.71 0.55 -38.07
CA PHE A 757 9.29 0.76 -39.47
C PHE A 757 8.75 -0.53 -40.14
N PRO A 758 7.60 -1.07 -39.71
CA PRO A 758 7.05 -2.32 -40.23
C PRO A 758 6.40 -2.22 -41.63
N GLU A 759 6.29 -1.02 -42.23
CA GLU A 759 5.60 -0.79 -43.51
C GLU A 759 6.50 -0.93 -44.77
N GLU A 760 7.82 -1.10 -44.64
CA GLU A 760 8.70 -1.41 -45.78
C GLU A 760 8.68 -2.93 -46.04
N GLU A 761 8.14 -3.36 -47.19
CA GLU A 761 7.95 -4.77 -47.62
C GLU A 761 9.26 -5.58 -47.85
N ILE A 762 10.17 -5.60 -46.87
CA ILE A 762 11.30 -6.53 -46.83
C ILE A 762 11.11 -7.35 -45.55
N ASP A 763 10.95 -8.66 -45.69
CA ASP A 763 10.96 -9.63 -44.58
C ASP A 763 12.38 -9.65 -43.98
N PHE A 764 12.74 -8.61 -43.23
CA PHE A 764 14.11 -8.30 -42.82
C PHE A 764 14.68 -9.36 -41.86
N LEU A 765 13.81 -10.13 -41.20
CA LEU A 765 14.18 -11.29 -40.40
C LEU A 765 14.74 -12.43 -41.28
N ALA A 766 14.40 -12.46 -42.57
CA ALA A 766 14.83 -13.49 -43.52
C ALA A 766 16.23 -13.24 -44.14
N ASP A 767 16.75 -12.00 -44.10
CA ASP A 767 18.02 -11.63 -44.75
C ASP A 767 19.29 -12.09 -44.00
N GLY A 768 19.14 -12.78 -42.85
CA GLY A 768 20.25 -13.39 -42.08
C GLY A 768 21.25 -12.40 -41.46
N LYS A 769 21.13 -11.10 -41.72
CA LYS A 769 22.05 -10.06 -41.26
C LYS A 769 22.04 -9.89 -39.73
N ILE A 770 20.86 -9.89 -39.11
CA ILE A 770 20.70 -9.78 -37.65
C ILE A 770 21.29 -11.03 -36.98
N LEU A 771 21.03 -12.21 -37.54
CA LEU A 771 21.58 -13.47 -37.06
C LEU A 771 23.11 -13.46 -37.08
N HIS A 772 23.72 -13.03 -38.19
CA HIS A 772 25.17 -12.93 -38.31
C HIS A 772 25.79 -11.94 -37.31
N LEU A 773 25.14 -10.78 -37.08
CA LEU A 773 25.57 -9.80 -36.08
C LEU A 773 25.44 -10.36 -34.65
N LEU A 774 24.38 -11.12 -34.37
CA LEU A 774 24.17 -11.79 -33.09
C LEU A 774 25.22 -12.87 -32.83
N GLU A 775 25.52 -13.71 -33.81
CA GLU A 775 26.58 -14.72 -33.72
C GLU A 775 27.97 -14.08 -33.51
N ASP A 776 28.27 -12.97 -34.20
CA ASP A 776 29.54 -12.24 -34.00
C ASP A 776 29.65 -11.67 -32.57
N VAL A 777 28.55 -11.15 -32.01
CA VAL A 777 28.51 -10.70 -30.61
C VAL A 777 28.70 -11.87 -29.65
N GLN A 778 28.00 -13.00 -29.86
CA GLN A 778 28.15 -14.21 -29.03
C GLN A 778 29.58 -14.76 -29.06
N ALA A 779 30.21 -14.82 -30.23
CA ALA A 779 31.60 -15.23 -30.39
C ALA A 779 32.55 -14.27 -29.67
N SER A 780 32.30 -12.96 -29.77
CA SER A 780 33.11 -11.93 -29.11
C SER A 780 33.00 -12.02 -27.58
N VAL A 781 31.79 -12.21 -27.03
CA VAL A 781 31.57 -12.46 -25.59
C VAL A 781 32.30 -13.71 -25.13
N SER A 782 32.19 -14.82 -25.89
CA SER A 782 32.84 -16.09 -25.55
C SER A 782 34.37 -15.97 -25.53
N ALA A 783 34.96 -15.22 -26.47
CA ALA A 783 36.40 -14.95 -26.50
C ALA A 783 36.86 -14.15 -25.26
N VAL A 784 36.12 -13.10 -24.89
CA VAL A 784 36.43 -12.31 -23.69
C VAL A 784 36.25 -13.16 -22.42
N GLN A 785 35.22 -13.99 -22.35
CA GLN A 785 34.98 -14.90 -21.23
C GLN A 785 36.11 -15.93 -21.06
N HIS A 786 36.65 -16.47 -22.16
CA HIS A 786 37.79 -17.40 -22.11
C HIS A 786 39.03 -16.73 -21.52
N SER A 787 39.38 -15.53 -22.00
CA SER A 787 40.51 -14.75 -21.51
C SER A 787 40.32 -14.31 -20.05
N ALA A 788 39.10 -13.91 -19.67
CA ALA A 788 38.75 -13.56 -18.29
C ALA A 788 38.90 -14.76 -17.32
N ARG A 789 38.60 -15.98 -17.76
CA ARG A 789 38.78 -17.19 -16.94
C ARG A 789 40.26 -17.46 -16.63
N GLN A 790 41.15 -17.25 -17.60
CA GLN A 790 42.60 -17.31 -17.37
C GLN A 790 43.05 -16.23 -16.37
N GLY A 791 42.46 -15.03 -16.47
CA GLY A 791 42.64 -13.93 -15.52
C GLY A 791 42.21 -14.23 -14.09
N GLN A 792 41.09 -14.93 -13.92
CA GLN A 792 40.59 -15.35 -12.61
C GLN A 792 41.56 -16.32 -11.92
N LEU A 793 42.08 -17.30 -12.68
CA LEU A 793 43.06 -18.28 -12.16
C LEU A 793 44.35 -17.61 -11.69
N LEU A 794 44.79 -16.54 -12.37
CA LEU A 794 45.96 -15.74 -11.94
C LEU A 794 45.72 -14.95 -10.64
N ARG A 795 44.46 -14.66 -10.29
CA ARG A 795 44.10 -13.88 -9.11
C ARG A 795 43.76 -14.76 -7.90
N GLU A 796 42.86 -15.72 -8.10
CA GLU A 796 42.38 -16.61 -7.04
C GLU A 796 43.39 -17.75 -6.77
N GLY A 797 44.20 -18.10 -7.76
CA GLY A 797 45.11 -19.24 -7.70
C GLY A 797 44.36 -20.58 -7.70
N LEU A 798 45.11 -21.65 -7.48
CA LEU A 798 44.58 -23.00 -7.32
C LEU A 798 44.81 -23.47 -5.88
N GLN A 799 43.78 -23.98 -5.21
CA GLN A 799 43.92 -24.62 -3.90
C GLN A 799 44.20 -26.11 -4.05
N VAL A 800 45.37 -26.53 -3.58
CA VAL A 800 45.85 -27.91 -3.74
C VAL A 800 46.16 -28.50 -2.38
N VAL A 801 45.47 -29.60 -2.05
CA VAL A 801 45.68 -30.32 -0.80
C VAL A 801 46.52 -31.56 -1.04
N ILE A 802 47.59 -31.71 -0.25
CA ILE A 802 48.43 -32.91 -0.25
C ILE A 802 48.00 -33.81 0.91
N ALA A 803 47.58 -35.04 0.60
CA ALA A 803 47.13 -36.04 1.56
C ALA A 803 47.85 -37.38 1.37
N GLY A 804 47.84 -38.23 2.40
CA GLY A 804 48.50 -39.53 2.34
C GLY A 804 49.04 -40.02 3.69
N LYS A 805 49.50 -41.27 3.74
CA LYS A 805 50.03 -41.88 4.98
C LYS A 805 51.26 -41.14 5.53
N PRO A 806 51.54 -41.26 6.84
CA PRO A 806 52.85 -40.91 7.39
C PRO A 806 53.97 -41.60 6.59
N ASN A 807 55.08 -40.91 6.35
CA ASN A 807 56.25 -41.42 5.61
C ASN A 807 56.04 -41.77 4.12
N ALA A 808 54.88 -41.47 3.52
CA ALA A 808 54.65 -41.53 2.08
C ALA A 808 55.47 -40.48 1.29
N GLY A 809 56.12 -39.54 1.99
CA GLY A 809 56.96 -38.51 1.41
C GLY A 809 56.23 -37.23 1.01
N LYS A 810 55.08 -36.92 1.65
CA LYS A 810 54.33 -35.66 1.50
C LYS A 810 55.21 -34.41 1.66
N SER A 811 55.92 -34.31 2.78
CA SER A 811 56.78 -33.15 3.06
C SER A 811 57.96 -33.05 2.09
N SER A 812 58.46 -34.18 1.56
CA SER A 812 59.46 -34.17 0.50
C SER A 812 58.88 -33.65 -0.81
N LEU A 813 57.64 -34.02 -1.15
CA LEU A 813 56.95 -33.54 -2.34
C LEU A 813 56.60 -32.06 -2.25
N LEU A 814 56.11 -31.61 -1.09
CA LEU A 814 55.85 -30.20 -0.81
C LEU A 814 57.12 -29.36 -1.00
N ASN A 815 58.25 -29.79 -0.42
CA ASN A 815 59.52 -29.10 -0.58
C ASN A 815 60.01 -29.09 -2.04
N ALA A 816 59.84 -30.19 -2.78
CA ALA A 816 60.21 -30.28 -4.20
C ALA A 816 59.35 -29.35 -5.08
N LEU A 817 58.05 -29.20 -4.77
CA LEU A 817 57.17 -28.25 -5.44
C LEU A 817 57.48 -26.80 -5.06
N ALA A 818 57.83 -26.54 -3.80
CA ALA A 818 58.18 -25.21 -3.29
C ALA A 818 59.56 -24.71 -3.74
N GLY A 819 60.49 -25.62 -4.06
CA GLY A 819 61.84 -25.28 -4.51
C GLY A 819 61.93 -24.65 -5.90
N ASN A 820 60.87 -24.75 -6.71
CA ASN A 820 60.89 -24.31 -8.11
C ASN A 820 60.46 -22.87 -8.38
N ASP A 821 59.78 -22.18 -7.45
CA ASP A 821 59.52 -20.72 -7.52
C ASP A 821 58.77 -20.27 -6.25
N ARG A 822 59.52 -19.93 -5.20
CA ARG A 822 58.96 -19.29 -4.00
C ARG A 822 58.48 -17.89 -4.34
N ALA A 823 57.18 -17.64 -4.18
CA ALA A 823 56.67 -16.28 -4.07
C ALA A 823 57.23 -15.65 -2.77
N ILE A 824 57.82 -14.46 -2.85
CA ILE A 824 58.40 -13.78 -1.68
C ILE A 824 57.26 -13.48 -0.69
N VAL A 825 57.30 -14.09 0.51
CA VAL A 825 56.33 -13.85 1.59
C VAL A 825 56.88 -12.82 2.57
N THR A 826 56.02 -11.91 3.03
CA THR A 826 56.32 -10.96 4.11
C THR A 826 56.07 -11.58 5.49
N ASP A 827 57.01 -11.38 6.41
CA ASP A 827 56.92 -11.89 7.79
C ASP A 827 55.96 -11.05 8.65
N ILE A 828 54.83 -11.62 9.06
CA ILE A 828 54.15 -11.23 10.30
C ILE A 828 54.03 -12.47 11.17
N ALA A 829 54.76 -12.46 12.29
CA ALA A 829 54.89 -13.59 13.20
C ALA A 829 53.61 -13.82 14.03
N GLY A 830 53.14 -15.07 14.06
CA GLY A 830 52.27 -15.57 15.12
C GLY A 830 51.25 -16.64 14.69
N THR A 831 51.66 -17.91 14.60
CA THR A 831 51.16 -19.05 15.42
C THR A 831 51.94 -20.31 15.04
N THR A 832 52.45 -21.03 16.04
CA THR A 832 53.05 -22.35 15.90
C THR A 832 51.98 -23.42 16.12
N ARG A 833 51.95 -24.42 15.23
CA ARG A 833 51.13 -25.67 15.19
C ARG A 833 49.91 -25.72 14.25
N ASP A 834 49.75 -24.78 13.34
CA ASP A 834 48.70 -24.81 12.32
C ASP A 834 49.13 -25.52 11.02
N VAL A 835 48.15 -25.98 10.24
CA VAL A 835 48.32 -26.52 8.89
C VAL A 835 49.19 -25.56 8.07
N LEU A 836 50.29 -26.06 7.51
CA LEU A 836 51.20 -25.22 6.72
C LEU A 836 50.55 -24.93 5.36
N HIS A 837 50.21 -23.66 5.16
CA HIS A 837 49.82 -23.15 3.85
C HIS A 837 51.04 -22.50 3.19
N GLU A 838 51.53 -23.11 2.12
CA GLU A 838 52.61 -22.54 1.31
C GLU A 838 52.04 -21.98 0.02
N LYS A 839 52.31 -20.69 -0.23
CA LYS A 839 51.97 -20.04 -1.50
C LYS A 839 53.16 -20.16 -2.44
N ILE A 840 53.00 -20.91 -3.53
CA ILE A 840 54.02 -21.14 -4.55
C ILE A 840 53.49 -20.70 -5.92
N THR A 841 54.37 -20.58 -6.90
CA THR A 841 53.98 -20.35 -8.30
C THR A 841 54.43 -21.52 -9.15
N LEU A 842 53.52 -22.13 -9.93
CA LEU A 842 53.82 -23.22 -10.87
C LEU A 842 53.48 -22.78 -12.29
N ASN A 843 54.46 -22.71 -13.20
CA ASN A 843 54.30 -22.19 -14.57
C ASN A 843 53.57 -20.83 -14.64
N GLY A 844 53.71 -19.98 -13.62
CA GLY A 844 53.03 -18.68 -13.51
C GLY A 844 51.66 -18.69 -12.80
N LEU A 845 51.07 -19.87 -12.55
CA LEU A 845 49.83 -20.05 -11.80
C LEU A 845 50.12 -19.99 -10.28
N PRO A 846 49.52 -19.06 -9.52
CA PRO A 846 49.61 -19.08 -8.07
C PRO A 846 48.91 -20.31 -7.49
N ILE A 847 49.56 -21.01 -6.58
CA ILE A 847 49.01 -22.20 -5.93
C ILE A 847 49.17 -22.06 -4.42
N THR A 848 48.10 -22.35 -3.70
CA THR A 848 48.15 -22.53 -2.24
C THR A 848 48.21 -24.02 -1.95
N LEU A 849 49.38 -24.48 -1.52
CA LEU A 849 49.60 -25.84 -1.07
C LEU A 849 49.28 -25.97 0.41
N THR A 850 48.43 -26.93 0.75
CA THR A 850 48.04 -27.23 2.13
C THR A 850 48.55 -28.64 2.50
N ASP A 851 49.47 -28.75 3.45
CA ASP A 851 49.94 -30.04 3.97
C ASP A 851 49.00 -30.55 5.07
N THR A 852 48.20 -31.56 4.76
CA THR A 852 47.39 -32.21 5.79
C THR A 852 48.29 -33.10 6.65
N ALA A 853 48.59 -32.63 7.87
CA ALA A 853 49.22 -33.47 8.89
C ALA A 853 48.41 -34.78 8.99
N GLY A 854 49.08 -35.90 8.72
CA GLY A 854 48.44 -37.14 8.29
C GLY A 854 47.21 -37.52 9.11
N LEU A 855 46.10 -37.76 8.42
CA LEU A 855 44.83 -38.25 8.96
C LEU A 855 45.07 -39.48 9.86
N ARG A 856 45.00 -39.29 11.18
CA ARG A 856 45.11 -40.35 12.21
C ARG A 856 43.74 -40.55 12.87
N GLU A 857 43.43 -41.78 13.29
CA GLU A 857 42.36 -42.04 14.24
C GLU A 857 42.94 -42.05 15.66
N THR A 858 42.65 -41.04 16.46
CA THR A 858 43.08 -40.97 17.86
C THR A 858 42.00 -40.33 18.74
N GLY A 859 42.00 -40.70 20.02
CA GLY A 859 40.92 -40.40 20.97
C GLY A 859 40.94 -39.02 21.63
N ASP A 860 41.89 -38.13 21.26
CA ASP A 860 42.09 -36.84 21.92
C ASP A 860 41.23 -35.73 21.30
N VAL A 861 40.68 -34.84 22.14
CA VAL A 861 39.71 -33.79 21.75
C VAL A 861 40.37 -32.73 20.84
N VAL A 862 41.68 -32.50 21.00
CA VAL A 862 42.49 -31.59 20.17
C VAL A 862 42.77 -32.18 18.78
N GLU A 863 43.00 -33.49 18.68
CA GLU A 863 43.24 -34.16 17.39
C GLU A 863 41.95 -34.30 16.56
N LYS A 864 40.78 -34.44 17.20
CA LYS A 864 39.47 -34.38 16.51
C LYS A 864 39.24 -33.05 15.78
N GLU A 865 39.72 -31.94 16.35
CA GLU A 865 39.64 -30.62 15.71
C GLU A 865 40.63 -30.52 14.54
N GLY A 866 41.80 -31.15 14.62
CA GLY A 866 42.74 -31.29 13.50
C GLY A 866 42.17 -32.08 12.32
N ILE A 867 41.45 -33.18 12.60
CA ILE A 867 40.77 -33.99 11.57
C ILE A 867 39.62 -33.21 10.94
N ARG A 868 38.78 -32.53 11.73
CA ARG A 868 37.69 -31.68 11.23
C ARG A 868 38.22 -30.58 10.30
N ARG A 869 39.34 -29.95 10.66
CA ARG A 869 39.98 -28.92 9.82
C ARG A 869 40.55 -29.51 8.53
N ALA A 870 41.23 -30.65 8.59
CA ALA A 870 41.74 -31.34 7.41
C ALA A 870 40.62 -31.73 6.43
N ILE A 871 39.46 -32.20 6.93
CA ILE A 871 38.28 -32.49 6.11
C ILE A 871 37.75 -31.21 5.45
N LYS A 872 37.70 -30.09 6.18
CA LYS A 872 37.25 -28.81 5.63
C LYS A 872 38.16 -28.30 4.49
N GLU A 873 39.48 -28.47 4.63
CA GLU A 873 40.45 -28.14 3.56
C GLU A 873 40.27 -29.04 2.33
N ILE A 874 40.00 -30.34 2.55
CA ILE A 874 39.70 -31.30 1.47
C ILE A 874 38.42 -30.91 0.73
N GLU A 875 37.38 -30.45 1.44
CA GLU A 875 36.13 -29.96 0.84
C GLU A 875 36.31 -28.70 0.00
N GLN A 876 37.27 -27.84 0.36
CA GLN A 876 37.51 -26.54 -0.28
C GLN A 876 38.56 -26.61 -1.38
N ALA A 877 39.31 -27.71 -1.48
CA ALA A 877 40.36 -27.88 -2.48
C ALA A 877 39.81 -27.99 -3.91
N ASP A 878 40.48 -27.31 -4.83
CA ASP A 878 40.24 -27.46 -6.27
C ASP A 878 40.83 -28.78 -6.79
N LEU A 879 41.95 -29.22 -6.20
CA LEU A 879 42.66 -30.45 -6.55
C LEU A 879 43.22 -31.15 -5.31
N LEU A 880 42.98 -32.47 -5.21
CA LEU A 880 43.50 -33.35 -4.18
C LEU A 880 44.66 -34.18 -4.74
N LEU A 881 45.82 -34.14 -4.08
CA LEU A 881 46.98 -34.98 -4.38
C LEU A 881 47.11 -36.07 -3.31
N LEU A 882 46.82 -37.32 -3.68
CA LEU A 882 46.99 -38.47 -2.78
C LEU A 882 48.36 -39.10 -2.97
N VAL A 883 49.26 -38.86 -2.02
CA VAL A 883 50.63 -39.37 -2.01
C VAL A 883 50.71 -40.70 -1.29
N TYR A 884 51.23 -41.72 -1.97
CA TYR A 884 51.50 -43.04 -1.41
C TYR A 884 52.90 -43.53 -1.78
N ASP A 885 53.43 -44.48 -1.03
CA ASP A 885 54.76 -45.05 -1.25
C ASP A 885 54.67 -46.20 -2.27
N LEU A 886 55.27 -46.01 -3.44
CA LEU A 886 55.24 -46.97 -4.54
C LEU A 886 56.00 -48.27 -4.20
N SER A 887 56.97 -48.22 -3.27
CA SER A 887 57.76 -49.40 -2.89
C SER A 887 57.03 -50.36 -1.94
N GLN A 888 55.88 -49.96 -1.39
CA GLN A 888 55.14 -50.71 -0.37
C GLN A 888 54.00 -51.57 -0.96
N GLY A 889 53.77 -51.50 -2.28
CA GLY A 889 52.73 -52.29 -2.96
C GLY A 889 51.30 -51.96 -2.51
N GLU A 890 51.05 -50.73 -2.05
CA GLU A 890 49.74 -50.30 -1.56
C GLU A 890 48.75 -50.08 -2.71
N ASN A 891 47.47 -50.41 -2.51
CA ASN A 891 46.41 -50.06 -3.45
C ASN A 891 45.98 -48.59 -3.24
N PRO A 892 46.23 -47.68 -4.20
CA PRO A 892 45.98 -46.25 -4.02
C PRO A 892 44.48 -45.92 -3.97
N LEU A 893 43.62 -46.71 -4.62
CA LEU A 893 42.17 -46.46 -4.61
C LEU A 893 41.54 -46.83 -3.27
N ALA A 894 41.99 -47.93 -2.66
CA ALA A 894 41.57 -48.29 -1.30
C ALA A 894 42.03 -47.24 -0.27
N LEU A 895 43.18 -46.60 -0.52
CA LEU A 895 43.68 -45.50 0.30
C LEU A 895 42.85 -44.22 0.10
N ALA A 896 42.48 -43.91 -1.15
CA ALA A 896 41.61 -42.79 -1.48
C ALA A 896 40.23 -42.95 -0.83
N GLN A 897 39.64 -44.14 -0.90
CA GLN A 897 38.36 -44.47 -0.25
C GLN A 897 38.41 -44.27 1.25
N ARG A 898 39.52 -44.62 1.89
CA ARG A 898 39.70 -44.44 3.33
C ARG A 898 39.82 -42.97 3.74
N TYR A 899 40.45 -42.13 2.92
CA TYR A 899 40.74 -40.74 3.30
C TYR A 899 39.73 -39.72 2.80
N PHE A 900 39.02 -40.03 1.72
CA PHE A 900 38.12 -39.09 1.06
C PHE A 900 36.68 -39.57 0.98
N GLU A 901 36.35 -40.80 1.42
CA GLU A 901 35.00 -41.41 1.45
C GLU A 901 34.01 -40.85 0.39
N ASP A 902 33.25 -39.80 0.73
CA ASP A 902 32.18 -39.18 -0.08
C ASP A 902 32.66 -38.20 -1.17
N HIS A 903 33.96 -37.89 -1.24
CA HIS A 903 34.56 -36.79 -2.05
C HIS A 903 35.43 -37.32 -3.20
N LEU A 904 35.22 -38.57 -3.60
CA LEU A 904 35.94 -39.25 -4.70
C LEU A 904 35.41 -38.84 -6.09
N GLU A 905 35.59 -37.58 -6.45
CA GLU A 905 35.37 -37.14 -7.82
C GLU A 905 36.61 -37.42 -8.67
N THR A 906 36.48 -38.23 -9.73
CA THR A 906 37.58 -38.57 -10.66
C THR A 906 38.25 -37.34 -11.27
N LYS A 907 37.50 -36.23 -11.38
CA LYS A 907 38.00 -34.95 -11.89
C LYS A 907 38.78 -34.12 -10.87
N ARG A 908 38.72 -34.40 -9.56
CA ARG A 908 39.35 -33.60 -8.49
C ARG A 908 40.48 -34.34 -7.75
N LEU A 909 40.69 -35.63 -8.04
CA LEU A 909 41.70 -36.45 -7.37
C LEU A 909 42.82 -36.87 -8.34
N MET A 910 44.06 -36.65 -7.94
CA MET A 910 45.27 -37.14 -8.61
C MET A 910 46.07 -38.05 -7.67
N LEU A 911 46.43 -39.23 -8.16
CA LEU A 911 47.15 -40.26 -7.40
C LEU A 911 48.66 -40.13 -7.64
N ILE A 912 49.44 -39.94 -6.58
CA ILE A 912 50.88 -39.69 -6.64
C ILE A 912 51.65 -40.87 -6.04
N GLY A 913 52.23 -41.71 -6.89
CA GLY A 913 53.11 -42.81 -6.50
C GLY A 913 54.52 -42.32 -6.25
N ASN A 914 54.87 -42.02 -4.99
CA ASN A 914 56.17 -41.47 -4.63
C ASN A 914 57.23 -42.56 -4.41
N LYS A 915 58.52 -42.16 -4.40
CA LYS A 915 59.70 -43.04 -4.23
C LYS A 915 59.92 -44.03 -5.38
N CYS A 916 59.61 -43.64 -6.61
CA CYS A 916 59.85 -44.49 -7.78
C CYS A 916 61.34 -44.88 -7.95
N ASP A 917 62.28 -44.13 -7.39
CA ASP A 917 63.72 -44.44 -7.34
C ASP A 917 64.05 -45.74 -6.59
N LEU A 918 63.17 -46.19 -5.69
CA LEU A 918 63.30 -47.46 -4.97
C LEU A 918 62.67 -48.64 -5.76
N THR A 919 62.12 -48.37 -6.93
CA THR A 919 61.46 -49.35 -7.81
C THR A 919 62.20 -49.42 -9.16
N ALA A 920 61.96 -50.46 -9.94
CA ALA A 920 62.49 -50.56 -11.30
C ALA A 920 61.73 -49.70 -12.33
N GLN A 921 60.81 -48.84 -11.90
CA GLN A 921 59.91 -48.06 -12.74
C GLN A 921 60.42 -46.62 -12.92
N SER A 922 60.44 -46.12 -14.15
CA SER A 922 60.69 -44.70 -14.45
C SER A 922 59.44 -43.85 -14.17
N PRO A 923 59.59 -42.55 -13.89
CA PRO A 923 58.45 -41.64 -13.75
C PRO A 923 57.55 -41.65 -15.00
N GLU A 924 56.28 -41.97 -14.84
CA GLU A 924 55.30 -42.00 -15.92
C GLU A 924 53.97 -41.36 -15.47
N LEU A 925 53.32 -40.64 -16.40
CA LEU A 925 51.93 -40.18 -16.28
C LEU A 925 51.02 -41.24 -16.90
N SER A 926 50.11 -41.81 -16.13
CA SER A 926 49.21 -42.88 -16.55
C SER A 926 47.81 -42.69 -15.96
N ASP A 927 46.85 -43.49 -16.42
CA ASP A 927 45.53 -43.57 -15.81
C ASP A 927 45.43 -44.85 -14.96
N PHE A 928 45.01 -44.70 -13.71
CA PHE A 928 44.75 -45.81 -12.80
C PHE A 928 43.25 -45.89 -12.51
N GLN A 929 42.56 -46.83 -13.16
CA GLN A 929 41.11 -47.07 -12.97
C GLN A 929 40.24 -45.80 -13.13
N GLY A 930 40.60 -44.92 -14.07
CA GLY A 930 39.87 -43.67 -14.35
C GLY A 930 40.33 -42.45 -13.54
N PHE A 931 41.34 -42.60 -12.67
CA PHE A 931 42.00 -41.50 -11.96
C PHE A 931 43.35 -41.19 -12.61
N ARG A 932 43.69 -39.90 -12.74
CA ARG A 932 45.03 -39.50 -13.16
C ARG A 932 46.05 -39.97 -12.14
N HIS A 933 47.08 -40.67 -12.60
CA HIS A 933 48.13 -41.24 -11.78
C HIS A 933 49.50 -40.80 -12.29
N ILE A 934 50.39 -40.45 -11.37
CA ILE A 934 51.77 -40.08 -11.72
C ILE A 934 52.74 -40.63 -10.69
N SER A 935 53.79 -41.29 -11.18
CA SER A 935 54.88 -41.77 -10.33
C SER A 935 56.01 -40.76 -10.28
N VAL A 936 56.50 -40.43 -9.08
CA VAL A 936 57.55 -39.43 -8.85
C VAL A 936 58.59 -39.92 -7.83
N SER A 937 59.79 -39.35 -7.85
CA SER A 937 60.71 -39.39 -6.72
C SER A 937 60.91 -37.98 -6.20
N ALA A 938 60.16 -37.60 -5.17
CA ALA A 938 60.23 -36.26 -4.60
C ALA A 938 61.64 -35.91 -4.04
N LYS A 939 62.41 -36.91 -3.61
CA LYS A 939 63.76 -36.70 -3.06
C LYS A 939 64.83 -36.52 -4.13
N GLN A 940 64.67 -37.17 -5.28
CA GLN A 940 65.59 -37.08 -6.42
C GLN A 940 65.08 -36.10 -7.50
N GLU A 941 63.97 -35.42 -7.23
CA GLU A 941 63.26 -34.51 -8.14
C GLU A 941 62.88 -35.13 -9.50
N MET A 942 62.80 -36.46 -9.59
CA MET A 942 62.43 -37.16 -10.82
C MET A 942 60.91 -37.17 -11.00
N GLY A 943 60.43 -36.76 -12.18
CA GLY A 943 59.00 -36.73 -12.51
C GLY A 943 58.23 -35.52 -11.94
N VAL A 944 58.89 -34.66 -11.16
CA VAL A 944 58.26 -33.47 -10.54
C VAL A 944 57.80 -32.46 -11.60
N GLN A 945 58.54 -32.26 -12.70
CA GLN A 945 58.10 -31.37 -13.79
C GLN A 945 56.81 -31.88 -14.46
N ALA A 946 56.72 -33.18 -14.74
CA ALA A 946 55.50 -33.77 -15.31
C ALA A 946 54.29 -33.64 -14.36
N LEU A 947 54.53 -33.66 -13.04
CA LEU A 947 53.51 -33.35 -12.04
C LEU A 947 53.07 -31.88 -12.09
N ILE A 948 54.01 -30.94 -12.21
CA ILE A 948 53.73 -29.50 -12.38
C ILE A 948 52.86 -29.26 -13.62
N ASP A 949 53.19 -29.88 -14.75
CA ASP A 949 52.44 -29.77 -16.00
C ASP A 949 51.04 -30.40 -15.87
N ALA A 950 50.92 -31.52 -15.15
CA ALA A 950 49.63 -32.16 -14.90
C ALA A 950 48.71 -31.34 -13.99
N ILE A 951 49.27 -30.66 -12.98
CA ILE A 951 48.54 -29.76 -12.06
C ILE A 951 48.06 -28.51 -12.82
N THR A 952 48.92 -27.89 -13.63
CA THR A 952 48.57 -26.69 -14.39
C THR A 952 47.55 -26.99 -15.50
N ALA A 953 47.69 -28.13 -16.19
CA ALA A 953 46.70 -28.61 -17.15
C ALA A 953 45.35 -28.96 -16.51
N HIS A 954 45.33 -29.41 -15.26
CA HIS A 954 44.09 -29.67 -14.53
C HIS A 954 43.29 -28.38 -14.29
N ALA A 955 43.96 -27.28 -13.96
CA ALA A 955 43.33 -25.97 -13.83
C ALA A 955 42.83 -25.41 -15.18
N GLY A 956 43.22 -26.02 -16.31
CA GLY A 956 42.98 -25.47 -17.65
C GLY A 956 43.77 -24.18 -17.91
N PHE A 957 44.86 -23.98 -17.16
CA PHE A 957 45.67 -22.78 -17.22
C PHE A 957 46.60 -22.84 -18.45
N HIS A 958 46.44 -21.87 -19.34
CA HIS A 958 47.30 -21.70 -20.51
C HIS A 958 47.89 -20.28 -20.44
N PRO A 959 49.23 -20.14 -20.34
CA PRO A 959 49.85 -18.83 -20.22
C PRO A 959 49.72 -18.07 -21.55
N GLU A 960 48.66 -17.29 -21.72
CA GLU A 960 48.49 -16.40 -22.88
C GLU A 960 49.14 -15.04 -22.62
N GLU A 961 49.84 -14.52 -23.63
CA GLU A 961 50.48 -13.20 -23.58
C GLU A 961 49.48 -12.05 -23.48
N ASP A 962 48.17 -12.25 -23.64
CA ASP A 962 47.14 -11.20 -23.68
C ASP A 962 46.11 -11.26 -22.53
N THR A 963 46.47 -11.97 -21.46
CA THR A 963 45.64 -12.15 -20.27
C THR A 963 45.54 -10.87 -19.45
N PHE A 964 44.34 -10.60 -18.93
CA PHE A 964 44.01 -9.51 -18.00
C PHE A 964 43.36 -10.11 -16.75
N ILE A 965 43.42 -9.43 -15.60
CA ILE A 965 42.76 -9.94 -14.39
C ILE A 965 41.25 -9.74 -14.49
N ALA A 966 40.49 -10.77 -14.10
CA ALA A 966 39.05 -10.73 -13.93
C ALA A 966 38.63 -11.36 -12.60
N ARG A 967 37.45 -10.96 -12.12
CA ARG A 967 36.84 -11.41 -10.87
C ARG A 967 35.60 -12.27 -11.18
N THR A 968 35.13 -13.03 -10.19
CA THR A 968 33.90 -13.83 -10.31
C THR A 968 32.70 -13.01 -10.79
N ARG A 969 32.57 -11.73 -10.34
CA ARG A 969 31.49 -10.84 -10.79
C ARG A 969 31.53 -10.55 -12.28
N HIS A 970 32.73 -10.41 -12.86
CA HIS A 970 32.88 -10.15 -14.30
C HIS A 970 32.47 -11.37 -15.11
N LEU A 971 32.84 -12.56 -14.63
CA LEU A 971 32.45 -13.83 -15.26
C LEU A 971 30.96 -14.12 -15.14
N ASP A 972 30.33 -13.78 -14.01
CA ASP A 972 28.89 -13.89 -13.83
C ASP A 972 28.13 -12.96 -14.78
N ALA A 973 28.54 -11.68 -14.86
CA ALA A 973 27.99 -10.72 -15.81
C ALA A 973 28.11 -11.22 -17.26
N MET A 974 29.29 -11.71 -17.66
CA MET A 974 29.50 -12.31 -19.00
C MET A 974 28.63 -13.55 -19.23
N LYS A 975 28.45 -14.41 -18.22
CA LYS A 975 27.59 -15.59 -18.31
C LYS A 975 26.12 -15.21 -18.48
N ARG A 976 25.65 -14.17 -17.77
CA ARG A 976 24.30 -13.61 -17.95
C ARG A 976 24.14 -13.01 -19.34
N THR A 977 25.11 -12.24 -19.81
CA THR A 977 25.13 -11.72 -21.20
C THR A 977 25.02 -12.84 -22.22
N GLN A 978 25.82 -13.90 -22.10
CA GLN A 978 25.76 -15.05 -23.01
C GLN A 978 24.40 -15.76 -22.97
N HIS A 979 23.80 -15.90 -21.78
CA HIS A 979 22.46 -16.47 -21.63
C HIS A 979 21.40 -15.66 -22.39
N TYR A 980 21.38 -14.34 -22.19
CA TYR A 980 20.43 -13.45 -22.89
C TYR A 980 20.69 -13.39 -24.41
N LEU A 981 21.94 -13.49 -24.85
CA LEU A 981 22.24 -13.60 -26.28
C LEU A 981 21.77 -14.93 -26.87
N THR A 982 21.80 -16.01 -26.09
CA THR A 982 21.27 -17.32 -26.52
C THR A 982 19.75 -17.28 -26.61
N GLU A 983 19.10 -16.65 -25.64
CA GLU A 983 17.65 -16.40 -25.65
C GLU A 983 17.28 -15.54 -26.87
N ALA A 984 18.00 -14.44 -27.13
CA ALA A 984 17.79 -13.61 -28.32
C ALA A 984 17.91 -14.41 -29.62
N HIS A 985 18.83 -15.36 -29.69
CA HIS A 985 19.01 -16.23 -30.85
C HIS A 985 17.82 -17.18 -31.03
N GLU A 986 17.33 -17.79 -29.95
CA GLU A 986 16.12 -18.62 -29.97
C GLU A 986 14.87 -17.82 -30.38
N GLN A 987 14.71 -16.61 -29.84
CA GLN A 987 13.60 -15.71 -30.20
C GLN A 987 13.65 -15.27 -31.67
N LEU A 988 14.86 -15.13 -32.22
CA LEU A 988 15.07 -14.78 -33.62
C LEU A 988 14.76 -15.95 -34.57
N GLU A 989 15.37 -17.12 -34.33
CA GLU A 989 15.27 -18.26 -35.27
C GLU A 989 14.01 -19.11 -35.09
N VAL A 990 13.57 -19.35 -33.86
CA VAL A 990 12.45 -20.28 -33.58
C VAL A 990 11.13 -19.51 -33.63
N TYR A 991 11.05 -18.41 -32.88
CA TYR A 991 9.80 -17.70 -32.65
C TYR A 991 9.58 -16.49 -33.56
N HIS A 992 10.61 -16.04 -34.28
CA HIS A 992 10.58 -14.88 -35.18
C HIS A 992 10.02 -13.61 -34.49
N ALA A 993 10.33 -13.44 -33.20
CA ALA A 993 9.72 -12.43 -32.34
C ALA A 993 10.66 -11.24 -32.11
N GLY A 994 10.66 -10.26 -33.03
CA GLY A 994 11.56 -9.09 -33.00
C GLY A 994 11.54 -8.30 -31.68
N GLU A 995 10.36 -8.09 -31.07
CA GLU A 995 10.23 -7.39 -29.79
C GLU A 995 10.94 -8.12 -28.63
N LEU A 996 10.85 -9.47 -28.61
CA LEU A 996 11.50 -10.28 -27.58
C LEU A 996 13.02 -10.32 -27.79
N VAL A 997 13.48 -10.33 -29.05
CA VAL A 997 14.91 -10.15 -29.38
C VAL A 997 15.41 -8.81 -28.83
N ALA A 998 14.69 -7.70 -29.06
CA ALA A 998 15.09 -6.38 -28.57
C ALA A 998 15.21 -6.34 -27.03
N GLU A 999 14.27 -6.98 -26.31
CA GLU A 999 14.31 -7.07 -24.85
C GLU A 999 15.47 -7.92 -24.34
N SER A 1000 15.71 -9.11 -24.91
CA SER A 1000 16.85 -9.95 -24.55
C SER A 1000 18.19 -9.24 -24.80
N LEU A 1001 18.32 -8.50 -25.91
CA LEU A 1001 19.52 -7.71 -26.19
C LEU A 1001 19.70 -6.55 -25.21
N ARG A 1002 18.62 -5.91 -24.76
CA ARG A 1002 18.67 -4.87 -23.70
C ARG A 1002 19.17 -5.46 -22.38
N LEU A 1003 18.69 -6.65 -21.99
CA LEU A 1003 19.14 -7.35 -20.79
C LEU A 1003 20.62 -7.76 -20.89
N ALA A 1004 21.05 -8.25 -22.07
CA ALA A 1004 22.45 -8.56 -22.35
C ALA A 1004 23.36 -7.32 -22.19
N GLN A 1005 22.91 -6.16 -22.69
CA GLN A 1005 23.65 -4.89 -22.59
C GLN A 1005 23.78 -4.43 -21.14
N ASN A 1006 22.69 -4.49 -20.37
CA ASN A 1006 22.71 -4.08 -18.96
C ASN A 1006 23.66 -4.96 -18.14
N ALA A 1007 23.64 -6.29 -18.36
CA ALA A 1007 24.56 -7.20 -17.69
C ALA A 1007 26.01 -6.92 -18.06
N LEU A 1008 26.30 -6.59 -19.32
CA LEU A 1008 27.67 -6.29 -19.77
C LEU A 1008 28.18 -4.94 -19.25
N ALA A 1009 27.33 -3.91 -19.23
CA ALA A 1009 27.66 -2.56 -18.75
C ALA A 1009 27.92 -2.50 -17.23
N GLU A 1010 27.41 -3.47 -16.47
CA GLU A 1010 27.69 -3.63 -15.03
C GLU A 1010 29.19 -3.87 -14.74
N ILE A 1011 29.95 -4.36 -15.72
CA ILE A 1011 31.39 -4.64 -15.56
C ILE A 1011 32.18 -3.33 -15.44
N THR A 1012 31.93 -2.37 -16.33
CA THR A 1012 32.63 -1.07 -16.42
C THR A 1012 32.04 -0.02 -15.47
N GLY A 1013 30.77 -0.16 -15.07
CA GLY A 1013 30.13 0.69 -14.07
C GLY A 1013 29.16 1.74 -14.60
N ASP A 1014 28.69 1.62 -15.86
CA ASP A 1014 27.87 2.64 -16.53
C ASP A 1014 26.38 2.67 -16.11
N PHE A 1015 25.93 1.83 -15.16
CA PHE A 1015 24.59 1.91 -14.56
C PHE A 1015 24.58 1.60 -13.05
N SER A 1016 23.70 2.29 -12.31
CA SER A 1016 23.76 2.54 -10.86
C SER A 1016 24.07 1.32 -9.97
N ALA A 1017 25.25 1.34 -9.34
CA ALA A 1017 25.75 0.29 -8.46
C ALA A 1017 26.17 0.84 -7.08
N ASP A 1018 25.36 1.72 -6.45
CA ASP A 1018 25.70 2.31 -5.14
C ASP A 1018 25.98 1.25 -4.06
N ASP A 1019 25.24 0.13 -4.07
CA ASP A 1019 25.44 -0.96 -3.11
C ASP A 1019 26.72 -1.79 -3.38
N LEU A 1020 27.19 -1.82 -4.63
CA LEU A 1020 28.34 -2.62 -5.07
C LEU A 1020 29.67 -1.85 -4.87
N LEU A 1021 29.63 -0.52 -5.04
CA LEU A 1021 30.79 0.36 -4.82
C LEU A 1021 31.27 0.30 -3.37
N GLY A 1022 30.36 0.32 -2.40
CA GLY A 1022 30.69 0.22 -0.98
C GLY A 1022 31.41 -1.08 -0.61
N VAL A 1023 31.02 -2.20 -1.21
CA VAL A 1023 31.65 -3.51 -0.99
C VAL A 1023 33.01 -3.59 -1.68
N ILE A 1024 33.13 -3.06 -2.90
CA ILE A 1024 34.40 -3.06 -3.65
C ILE A 1024 35.44 -2.21 -2.93
N PHE A 1025 35.18 -0.93 -2.70
CA PHE A 1025 36.14 -0.02 -2.08
C PHE A 1025 36.34 -0.28 -0.59
N GLY A 1026 35.36 -0.87 0.10
CA GLY A 1026 35.51 -1.31 1.49
C GLY A 1026 36.57 -2.39 1.69
N SER A 1027 36.94 -3.12 0.64
CA SER A 1027 38.01 -4.14 0.67
C SER A 1027 39.42 -3.58 0.43
N PHE A 1028 39.55 -2.29 0.10
CA PHE A 1028 40.83 -1.67 -0.26
C PHE A 1028 41.56 -1.16 0.99
N CYS A 1029 42.88 -0.96 0.89
CA CYS A 1029 43.65 -0.36 1.97
C CYS A 1029 43.27 1.12 2.20
N ILE A 1030 43.41 1.59 3.43
CA ILE A 1030 43.32 3.02 3.77
C ILE A 1030 44.53 3.75 3.14
N GLY A 1031 44.29 4.90 2.49
CA GLY A 1031 45.31 5.63 1.73
C GLY A 1031 45.31 5.34 0.23
N LYS A 1032 44.39 4.51 -0.24
CA LYS A 1032 44.14 4.22 -1.66
C LYS A 1032 42.80 4.72 -2.13
#